data_AF-A0A838Y1C1-F1
#
_entry.id   AF-A0A838Y1C1-F1
#
_cell.length_a   1.000
_cell.length_b   1.000
_cell.length_c   1.000
_cell.angle_alpha   90.00
_cell.angle_beta   90.00
_cell.angle_gamma   90.00
#
_symmetry.space_group_name_H-M   'P 1'
#
loop_
_entity.id
_entity.type
_entity.pdbx_description
1 polymer ?
#
loop_
_entity_poly.entity_id
_entity_poly.type
_entity_poly.pdbx_seq_one_letter_code
_entity_poly.pdbx_strand_id
1 'polypeptide(L)'
;MADLRHFSSKSELSASENLAEFIRMCRDALTVFGVDLCWNDTSWPKAANFTKLGVPSEGFQASDRLDDAFIDFAKAYFRYQQGHHPTVTKNESKALRVIEAALLKTMGGAKLAGLDFAILDEAVVLAMGHYSPMAAYHCGRELQRLALFVSEKHLIPSDLSTWKSPIKKPPDITIQTGAKAKAIQEKKMPSQEALNALAEIFANDPTGPKDIFTTSTFAMTMCAPMRISEILDLPADCEVEEKDSKGVVQYGWRFYSAKGYEGDIKWIPEIMVPVAKKALSRIRMLTESSRKLAEWVENCPGKPYRHTECPDVADDELLTVFQACAFLGLARDSRRFCTGSLRGAKLEAKDGVHTLNSLWKYVLARQPKGFPWLNQEKKIKYSNALFCMSRNLIGDQRGTSPVILWAPTSNVFNNNLSPRESLQGSNHQSIFDRHGYKASNGSSLKLTSHQSRHLLNTLANRGGLTQEQLAKWAGRADPKQNRVYNHMSEWEMVAKAEALDTSLTLFGPKGEVSLHVPVSTQEINLMERGAVHVSLWGVCSHDFIMSPCEKFRDCLNCEEHVCIKGQGKDNVERLVRIKMRLSQVEKDYTEAQEAVNNGYSGADRWYEYHQKTVEQLRQLIEILESPQIPEGAQIKLRDGKDFNHLRRVIRAKAMEAVEGKMPDATLLSEMSRLLDGRHG
;
A
#
# COMPACT_ATOMS: atom_id res chain seq x y z
N MET A 1 41.66 -49.51 -16.28
CA MET A 1 41.02 -48.22 -16.59
C MET A 1 42.08 -47.15 -16.42
N ALA A 2 42.36 -46.35 -17.46
CA ALA A 2 43.35 -45.28 -17.35
C ALA A 2 42.85 -44.20 -16.37
N ASP A 3 43.71 -43.78 -15.45
CA ASP A 3 43.46 -42.67 -14.53
C ASP A 3 43.50 -41.36 -15.33
N LEU A 4 42.38 -41.00 -15.94
CA LEU A 4 42.22 -39.78 -16.75
C LEU A 4 42.18 -38.57 -15.83
N ARG A 5 43.33 -37.90 -15.68
CA ARG A 5 43.40 -36.59 -15.00
C ARG A 5 43.04 -35.48 -15.98
N HIS A 6 41.93 -34.80 -15.72
CA HIS A 6 41.53 -33.61 -16.46
C HIS A 6 42.39 -32.41 -16.04
N PHE A 7 42.91 -31.66 -17.02
CA PHE A 7 43.61 -30.40 -16.78
C PHE A 7 42.60 -29.33 -16.34
N SER A 8 42.91 -28.62 -15.25
CA SER A 8 42.15 -27.46 -14.77
C SER A 8 42.97 -26.20 -14.92
N SER A 9 42.33 -25.12 -15.38
CA SER A 9 42.98 -23.82 -15.55
C SER A 9 43.32 -23.16 -14.21
N LYS A 10 44.29 -22.23 -14.22
CA LYS A 10 44.66 -21.47 -13.02
C LYS A 10 43.49 -20.64 -12.46
N SER A 11 42.63 -20.12 -13.32
CA SER A 11 41.43 -19.38 -12.93
C SER A 11 40.42 -20.27 -12.20
N GLU A 12 40.21 -21.51 -12.68
CA GLU A 12 39.32 -22.47 -12.02
C GLU A 12 39.85 -22.89 -10.64
N LEU A 13 41.16 -23.15 -10.52
CA LEU A 13 41.79 -23.49 -9.25
C LEU A 13 41.66 -22.33 -8.25
N SER A 14 42.01 -21.11 -8.67
CA SER A 14 41.91 -19.92 -7.82
C SER A 14 40.47 -19.63 -7.38
N ALA A 15 39.49 -19.79 -8.28
CA ALA A 15 38.08 -19.62 -7.93
C ALA A 15 37.61 -20.65 -6.91
N SER A 16 38.02 -21.91 -7.07
CA SER A 16 37.70 -22.98 -6.12
C SER A 16 38.32 -22.73 -4.74
N GLU A 17 39.57 -22.25 -4.68
CA GLU A 17 40.25 -21.89 -3.43
C GLU A 17 39.54 -20.71 -2.73
N ASN A 18 39.21 -19.65 -3.48
CA ASN A 18 38.49 -18.49 -2.96
C ASN A 18 37.10 -18.87 -2.42
N LEU A 19 36.37 -19.74 -3.12
CA LEU A 19 35.07 -20.23 -2.69
C LEU A 19 35.19 -21.04 -1.39
N ALA A 20 36.17 -21.94 -1.31
CA ALA A 20 36.40 -22.73 -0.10
C ALA A 20 36.75 -21.85 1.10
N GLU A 21 37.63 -20.86 0.92
CA GLU A 21 38.01 -19.92 1.97
C GLU A 21 36.84 -19.01 2.38
N PHE A 22 36.04 -18.55 1.42
CA PHE A 22 34.84 -17.76 1.70
C PHE A 22 33.83 -18.54 2.55
N ILE A 23 33.57 -19.81 2.21
CA ILE A 23 32.69 -20.69 2.98
C ILE A 23 33.27 -20.91 4.39
N ARG A 24 34.56 -21.21 4.50
CA ARG A 24 35.24 -21.41 5.78
C ARG A 24 35.13 -20.18 6.68
N MET A 25 35.45 -19.00 6.17
CA MET A 25 35.33 -17.73 6.90
C MET A 25 33.89 -17.49 7.38
N CYS A 26 32.90 -17.70 6.51
CA CYS A 26 31.49 -17.49 6.88
C CYS A 26 30.99 -18.51 7.91
N ARG A 27 31.47 -19.76 7.86
CA ARG A 27 31.10 -20.80 8.81
C ARG A 27 31.77 -20.59 10.17
N ASP A 28 33.07 -20.37 10.16
CA ASP A 28 33.92 -20.50 11.35
C ASP A 28 34.21 -19.16 12.04
N ALA A 29 34.19 -18.03 11.32
CA ALA A 29 34.55 -16.71 11.87
C ALA A 29 33.36 -15.77 12.09
N LEU A 30 32.26 -15.89 11.32
CA LEU A 30 31.07 -15.07 11.53
C LEU A 30 30.22 -15.63 12.68
N THR A 31 29.64 -14.73 13.49
CA THR A 31 28.72 -15.06 14.60
C THR A 31 27.28 -14.65 14.33
N VAL A 32 27.00 -14.20 13.09
CA VAL A 32 25.66 -13.82 12.62
C VAL A 32 24.72 -15.01 12.79
N PHE A 33 23.53 -14.77 13.37
CA PHE A 33 22.55 -15.79 13.80
C PHE A 33 22.94 -16.65 15.02
N GLY A 34 23.98 -16.27 15.75
CA GLY A 34 24.41 -16.91 16.99
C GLY A 34 25.71 -17.69 16.83
N VAL A 35 26.43 -17.82 17.94
CA VAL A 35 27.67 -18.61 18.03
C VAL A 35 27.40 -20.11 17.95
N ASP A 36 26.26 -20.56 18.47
CA ASP A 36 25.85 -21.96 18.50
C ASP A 36 25.05 -22.39 17.26
N LEU A 37 25.19 -21.67 16.15
CA LEU A 37 24.48 -21.98 14.91
C LEU A 37 24.94 -23.33 14.35
N CYS A 38 24.01 -24.30 14.27
CA CYS A 38 24.29 -25.58 13.63
C CYS A 38 24.38 -25.40 12.10
N TRP A 39 25.61 -25.38 11.56
CA TRP A 39 25.84 -25.13 10.13
C TRP A 39 25.14 -26.15 9.24
N ASN A 40 25.08 -27.41 9.65
CA ASN A 40 24.56 -28.51 8.82
C ASN A 40 23.03 -28.50 8.70
N ASP A 41 22.31 -27.81 9.59
CA ASP A 41 20.85 -27.76 9.57
C ASP A 41 20.30 -27.18 8.27
N THR A 42 19.20 -27.75 7.77
CA THR A 42 18.50 -27.24 6.57
C THR A 42 17.72 -25.97 6.87
N SER A 43 17.34 -25.75 8.14
CA SER A 43 16.61 -24.56 8.58
C SER A 43 17.35 -23.86 9.70
N TRP A 44 17.53 -22.56 9.54
CA TRP A 44 18.05 -21.68 10.57
C TRP A 44 16.87 -20.86 11.13
N PRO A 45 16.45 -21.09 12.39
CA PRO A 45 15.30 -20.40 12.98
C PRO A 45 15.45 -18.88 12.91
N LYS A 46 14.36 -18.19 12.52
CA LYS A 46 14.32 -16.72 12.30
C LYS A 46 15.27 -16.19 11.21
N ALA A 47 15.90 -17.07 10.43
CA ALA A 47 16.82 -16.72 9.35
C ALA A 47 16.28 -17.20 7.98
N ALA A 48 16.47 -18.47 7.63
CA ALA A 48 16.02 -19.04 6.34
C ALA A 48 15.95 -20.57 6.34
N ASN A 49 15.16 -21.10 5.39
CA ASN A 49 15.16 -22.52 5.03
C ASN A 49 15.89 -22.71 3.70
N PHE A 50 16.96 -23.50 3.70
CA PHE A 50 17.80 -23.84 2.55
C PHE A 50 17.24 -25.06 1.82
N THR A 51 16.06 -24.88 1.24
CA THR A 51 15.31 -25.90 0.49
C THR A 51 15.15 -25.51 -0.97
N LYS A 52 14.87 -26.47 -1.84
CA LYS A 52 14.61 -26.30 -3.27
C LYS A 52 13.45 -25.35 -3.58
N LEU A 53 13.42 -24.85 -4.81
CA LEU A 53 12.33 -24.01 -5.32
C LEU A 53 10.97 -24.72 -5.19
N GLY A 54 9.94 -23.99 -4.73
CA GLY A 54 8.59 -24.54 -4.54
C GLY A 54 8.31 -25.26 -3.23
N VAL A 55 9.34 -25.51 -2.40
CA VAL A 55 9.16 -26.16 -1.10
C VAL A 55 8.57 -25.19 -0.07
N PRO A 56 7.49 -25.58 0.65
CA PRO A 56 6.87 -24.75 1.68
C PRO A 56 7.79 -24.48 2.88
N SER A 57 7.44 -23.48 3.69
CA SER A 57 8.24 -23.10 4.87
C SER A 57 8.16 -24.10 6.03
N GLU A 58 7.12 -24.94 6.05
CA GLU A 58 6.87 -25.94 7.09
C GLU A 58 6.59 -27.29 6.43
N GLY A 59 6.93 -28.39 7.13
CA GLY A 59 6.64 -29.75 6.67
C GLY A 59 7.54 -30.30 5.56
N PHE A 60 8.64 -29.61 5.22
CA PHE A 60 9.61 -30.08 4.24
C PHE A 60 10.41 -31.29 4.76
N GLN A 61 10.84 -32.14 3.82
CA GLN A 61 11.59 -33.37 4.09
C GLN A 61 13.09 -33.18 3.84
N ALA A 62 13.90 -34.16 4.25
CA ALA A 62 15.34 -34.13 4.00
C ALA A 62 15.69 -34.04 2.51
N SER A 63 14.90 -34.65 1.62
CA SER A 63 15.04 -34.61 0.16
C SER A 63 14.84 -33.23 -0.47
N ASP A 64 14.16 -32.34 0.26
CA ASP A 64 13.82 -30.99 -0.19
C ASP A 64 14.96 -30.00 0.05
N ARG A 65 16.03 -30.42 0.73
CA ARG A 65 17.25 -29.63 0.96
C ARG A 65 17.89 -29.23 -0.38
N LEU A 66 18.50 -28.04 -0.44
CA LEU A 66 19.33 -27.64 -1.59
C LEU A 66 20.44 -28.67 -1.82
N ASP A 67 20.82 -28.84 -3.07
CA ASP A 67 21.90 -29.74 -3.48
C ASP A 67 23.20 -29.53 -2.67
N ASP A 68 23.86 -30.64 -2.31
CA ASP A 68 25.06 -30.63 -1.45
C ASP A 68 26.24 -29.87 -2.09
N ALA A 69 26.31 -29.79 -3.42
CA ALA A 69 27.34 -29.01 -4.11
C ALA A 69 27.11 -27.49 -4.07
N PHE A 70 25.93 -27.04 -3.61
CA PHE A 70 25.53 -25.63 -3.60
C PHE A 70 25.23 -25.09 -2.20
N ILE A 71 24.71 -25.92 -1.30
CA ILE A 71 24.12 -25.46 -0.04
C ILE A 71 25.08 -24.72 0.88
N ASP A 72 26.36 -25.11 0.93
CA ASP A 72 27.35 -24.44 1.75
C ASP A 72 27.66 -23.03 1.25
N PHE A 73 27.72 -22.84 -0.07
CA PHE A 73 27.78 -21.50 -0.65
C PHE A 73 26.52 -20.69 -0.33
N ALA A 74 25.34 -21.29 -0.50
CA ALA A 74 24.07 -20.60 -0.23
C ALA A 74 24.00 -20.10 1.23
N LYS A 75 24.43 -20.93 2.19
CA LYS A 75 24.54 -20.59 3.61
C LYS A 75 25.56 -19.50 3.87
N ALA A 76 26.76 -19.62 3.29
CA ALA A 76 27.82 -18.63 3.43
C ALA A 76 27.41 -17.26 2.89
N TYR A 77 26.90 -17.21 1.65
CA TYR A 77 26.39 -15.99 1.03
C TYR A 77 25.28 -15.36 1.87
N PHE A 78 24.29 -16.15 2.29
CA PHE A 78 23.18 -15.66 3.10
C PHE A 78 23.66 -15.06 4.43
N ARG A 79 24.53 -15.77 5.16
CA ARG A 79 25.07 -15.32 6.44
C ARG A 79 25.91 -14.05 6.29
N TYR A 80 26.72 -13.99 5.24
CA TYR A 80 27.57 -12.83 4.94
C TYR A 80 26.74 -11.58 4.65
N GLN A 81 25.75 -11.68 3.76
CA GLN A 81 24.86 -10.56 3.42
C GLN A 81 24.11 -10.04 4.65
N GLN A 82 23.60 -10.95 5.47
CA GLN A 82 22.84 -10.60 6.67
C GLN A 82 23.70 -10.04 7.81
N GLY A 83 25.00 -10.34 7.81
CA GLY A 83 25.96 -9.72 8.72
C GLY A 83 26.28 -8.27 8.36
N HIS A 84 26.38 -7.96 7.07
CA HIS A 84 26.74 -6.61 6.60
C HIS A 84 25.52 -5.70 6.47
N HIS A 85 24.42 -6.24 5.96
CA HIS A 85 23.19 -5.49 5.69
C HIS A 85 21.97 -6.31 6.16
N PRO A 86 21.69 -6.35 7.47
CA PRO A 86 20.57 -7.11 8.00
C PRO A 86 19.24 -6.57 7.44
N THR A 87 18.53 -7.42 6.70
CA THR A 87 17.21 -7.09 6.13
C THR A 87 16.11 -7.84 6.85
N VAL A 88 14.92 -7.26 7.00
CA VAL A 88 13.76 -7.99 7.57
C VAL A 88 13.28 -9.03 6.56
N THR A 89 13.12 -8.61 5.29
CA THR A 89 12.72 -9.50 4.20
C THR A 89 13.95 -10.11 3.55
N LYS A 90 14.14 -11.41 3.79
CA LYS A 90 15.29 -12.20 3.32
C LYS A 90 15.14 -12.66 1.86
N ASN A 91 15.09 -11.71 0.92
CA ASN A 91 14.83 -12.00 -0.50
C ASN A 91 15.95 -12.79 -1.18
N GLU A 92 17.16 -12.79 -0.61
CA GLU A 92 18.33 -13.50 -1.12
C GLU A 92 18.06 -15.02 -1.22
N SER A 93 17.22 -15.56 -0.32
CA SER A 93 16.81 -16.96 -0.36
C SER A 93 16.05 -17.31 -1.64
N LYS A 94 15.29 -16.37 -2.22
CA LYS A 94 14.58 -16.60 -3.49
C LYS A 94 15.56 -16.78 -4.64
N ALA A 95 16.58 -15.93 -4.71
CA ALA A 95 17.63 -15.98 -5.72
C ALA A 95 18.43 -17.29 -5.62
N LEU A 96 18.83 -17.68 -4.41
CA LEU A 96 19.55 -18.94 -4.17
C LEU A 96 18.76 -20.16 -4.67
N ARG A 97 17.45 -20.20 -4.42
CA ARG A 97 16.57 -21.30 -4.85
C ARG A 97 16.43 -21.40 -6.36
N VAL A 98 16.33 -20.27 -7.06
CA VAL A 98 16.19 -20.29 -8.54
C VAL A 98 17.52 -20.56 -9.23
N ILE A 99 18.66 -20.17 -8.66
CA ILE A 99 19.99 -20.51 -9.18
C ILE A 99 20.23 -22.01 -9.08
N GLU A 100 19.99 -22.61 -7.91
CA GLU A 100 20.16 -24.06 -7.74
C GLU A 100 19.27 -24.84 -8.70
N ALA A 101 17.99 -24.45 -8.82
CA ALA A 101 17.07 -25.06 -9.78
C ALA A 101 17.55 -24.90 -11.24
N ALA A 102 18.10 -23.74 -11.61
CA ALA A 102 18.63 -23.50 -12.96
C ALA A 102 19.89 -24.34 -13.25
N LEU A 103 20.83 -24.42 -12.29
CA LEU A 103 22.03 -25.24 -12.42
C LEU A 103 21.67 -26.73 -12.56
N LEU A 104 20.78 -27.24 -11.71
CA LEU A 104 20.30 -28.62 -11.80
C LEU A 104 19.62 -28.91 -13.13
N LYS A 105 18.77 -27.99 -13.62
CA LYS A 105 18.04 -28.15 -14.88
C LYS A 105 18.97 -28.18 -16.10
N THR A 106 19.98 -27.32 -16.13
CA THR A 106 20.83 -27.12 -17.31
C THR A 106 22.07 -28.01 -17.32
N MET A 107 22.67 -28.28 -16.16
CA MET A 107 23.94 -29.00 -16.04
C MET A 107 23.83 -30.38 -15.38
N GLY A 108 22.68 -30.74 -14.81
CA GLY A 108 22.50 -31.99 -14.06
C GLY A 108 23.20 -32.00 -12.69
N GLY A 109 23.75 -30.87 -12.25
CA GLY A 109 24.39 -30.68 -10.95
C GLY A 109 24.43 -29.21 -10.54
N ALA A 110 24.55 -28.93 -9.24
CA ALA A 110 24.38 -27.57 -8.70
C ALA A 110 25.71 -26.86 -8.34
N LYS A 111 26.84 -27.25 -8.93
CA LYS A 111 28.13 -26.62 -8.61
C LYS A 111 28.11 -25.15 -9.00
N LEU A 112 28.47 -24.27 -8.04
CA LEU A 112 28.51 -22.82 -8.28
C LEU A 112 29.42 -22.42 -9.45
N ALA A 113 30.51 -23.16 -9.69
CA ALA A 113 31.44 -22.90 -10.78
C ALA A 113 30.79 -22.93 -12.17
N GLY A 114 29.63 -23.59 -12.32
CA GLY A 114 28.84 -23.60 -13.55
C GLY A 114 27.98 -22.35 -13.77
N LEU A 115 27.99 -21.38 -12.84
CA LEU A 115 27.18 -20.18 -12.98
C LEU A 115 27.71 -19.29 -14.12
N ASP A 116 26.86 -19.03 -15.10
CA ASP A 116 27.11 -18.14 -16.23
C ASP A 116 25.87 -17.30 -16.58
N PHE A 117 25.95 -16.53 -17.67
CA PHE A 117 24.83 -15.71 -18.16
C PHE A 117 23.59 -16.56 -18.51
N ALA A 118 23.78 -17.72 -19.13
CA ALA A 118 22.68 -18.59 -19.54
C ALA A 118 21.95 -19.20 -18.33
N ILE A 119 22.69 -19.58 -17.28
CA ILE A 119 22.10 -20.03 -16.02
C ILE A 119 21.33 -18.90 -15.32
N LEU A 120 21.86 -17.67 -15.32
CA LEU A 120 21.16 -16.51 -14.75
C LEU A 120 19.86 -16.20 -15.52
N ASP A 121 19.86 -16.31 -16.85
CA ASP A 121 18.67 -16.11 -17.68
C ASP A 121 17.64 -17.22 -17.46
N GLU A 122 18.07 -18.48 -17.31
CA GLU A 122 17.18 -19.59 -16.93
C GLU A 122 16.61 -19.39 -15.51
N ALA A 123 17.42 -18.93 -14.55
CA ALA A 123 16.96 -18.59 -13.20
C ALA A 123 15.90 -17.48 -13.22
N VAL A 124 15.99 -16.53 -14.15
CA VAL A 124 14.96 -15.51 -14.38
C VAL A 124 13.66 -16.13 -14.89
N VAL A 125 13.72 -17.06 -15.84
CA VAL A 125 12.54 -17.78 -16.35
C VAL A 125 11.85 -18.54 -15.20
N LEU A 126 12.62 -19.26 -14.39
CA LEU A 126 12.10 -19.97 -13.22
C LEU A 126 11.48 -19.02 -12.19
N ALA A 127 12.12 -17.88 -11.92
CA ALA A 127 11.61 -16.87 -11.00
C ALA A 127 10.26 -16.29 -11.47
N MET A 128 10.13 -15.99 -12.77
CA MET A 128 8.90 -15.46 -13.35
C MET A 128 7.77 -16.50 -13.39
N GLY A 129 8.09 -17.77 -13.62
CA GLY A 129 7.10 -18.86 -13.61
C GLY A 129 6.61 -19.23 -12.22
N HIS A 130 7.43 -19.02 -11.18
CA HIS A 130 7.12 -19.46 -9.82
C HIS A 130 6.60 -18.35 -8.88
N TYR A 131 7.17 -17.14 -8.96
CA TYR A 131 6.85 -16.06 -8.03
C TYR A 131 5.81 -15.08 -8.59
N SER A 132 5.10 -14.38 -7.70
CA SER A 132 4.26 -13.24 -8.10
C SER A 132 5.10 -12.15 -8.79
N PRO A 133 4.52 -11.30 -9.67
CA PRO A 133 5.30 -10.34 -10.46
C PRO A 133 6.25 -9.46 -9.62
N MET A 134 5.80 -8.99 -8.46
CA MET A 134 6.63 -8.19 -7.55
C MET A 134 7.73 -9.04 -6.87
N ALA A 135 7.41 -10.26 -6.47
CA ALA A 135 8.40 -11.16 -5.87
C ALA A 135 9.45 -11.62 -6.88
N ALA A 136 9.08 -11.85 -8.14
CA ALA A 136 9.99 -12.14 -9.25
C ALA A 136 10.93 -10.95 -9.51
N TYR A 137 10.41 -9.72 -9.52
CA TYR A 137 11.24 -8.51 -9.63
C TYR A 137 12.28 -8.41 -8.50
N HIS A 138 11.87 -8.65 -7.25
CA HIS A 138 12.81 -8.69 -6.13
C HIS A 138 13.83 -9.81 -6.28
N CYS A 139 13.41 -11.00 -6.73
CA CYS A 139 14.33 -12.11 -7.02
C CYS A 139 15.37 -11.71 -8.06
N GLY A 140 14.97 -11.08 -9.17
CA GLY A 140 15.87 -10.59 -10.22
C GLY A 140 16.91 -9.59 -9.71
N ARG A 141 16.53 -8.68 -8.81
CA ARG A 141 17.48 -7.76 -8.16
C ARG A 141 18.51 -8.50 -7.31
N GLU A 142 18.09 -9.52 -6.57
CA GLU A 142 19.01 -10.32 -5.75
C GLU A 142 19.91 -11.22 -6.61
N LEU A 143 19.42 -11.74 -7.75
CA LEU A 143 20.24 -12.43 -8.75
C LEU A 143 21.38 -11.53 -9.25
N GLN A 144 21.07 -10.28 -9.58
CA GLN A 144 22.06 -9.33 -10.06
C GLN A 144 23.11 -9.00 -9.00
N ARG A 145 22.68 -8.84 -7.74
CA ARG A 145 23.62 -8.64 -6.62
C ARG A 145 24.52 -9.84 -6.39
N LEU A 146 23.97 -11.05 -6.47
CA LEU A 146 24.75 -12.27 -6.33
C LEU A 146 25.75 -12.41 -7.47
N ALA A 147 25.34 -12.16 -8.72
CA ALA A 147 26.21 -12.18 -9.90
C ALA A 147 27.40 -11.23 -9.75
N LEU A 148 27.14 -9.98 -9.32
CA LEU A 148 28.21 -9.01 -9.03
C LEU A 148 29.13 -9.53 -7.91
N PHE A 149 28.56 -10.03 -6.82
CA PHE A 149 29.31 -10.52 -5.66
C PHE A 149 30.26 -11.68 -6.01
N VAL A 150 29.77 -12.71 -6.70
CA VAL A 150 30.60 -13.88 -7.04
C VAL A 150 31.74 -13.52 -7.99
N SER A 151 31.55 -12.50 -8.84
CA SER A 151 32.58 -12.01 -9.75
C SER A 151 33.60 -11.11 -9.06
N GLU A 152 33.17 -10.15 -8.24
CA GLU A 152 34.06 -9.28 -7.46
C GLU A 152 34.93 -10.06 -6.46
N LYS A 153 34.39 -11.16 -5.92
CA LYS A 153 35.10 -12.04 -4.98
C LYS A 153 35.82 -13.20 -5.67
N HIS A 154 35.79 -13.27 -7.01
CA HIS A 154 36.41 -14.32 -7.80
C HIS A 154 36.07 -15.73 -7.26
N LEU A 155 34.79 -15.97 -6.95
CA LEU A 155 34.29 -17.26 -6.42
C LEU A 155 33.92 -18.23 -7.55
N ILE A 156 33.87 -17.74 -8.78
CA ILE A 156 33.63 -18.50 -10.00
C ILE A 156 34.64 -18.07 -11.07
N PRO A 157 34.91 -18.90 -12.09
CA PRO A 157 35.86 -18.55 -13.16
C PRO A 157 35.33 -17.44 -14.09
N SER A 158 34.01 -17.31 -14.22
CA SER A 158 33.34 -16.37 -15.12
C SER A 158 33.12 -14.99 -14.49
N ASP A 159 33.24 -13.93 -15.28
CA ASP A 159 32.83 -12.57 -14.88
C ASP A 159 31.38 -12.30 -15.30
N LEU A 160 30.52 -12.08 -14.31
CA LEU A 160 29.09 -11.83 -14.43
C LEU A 160 28.72 -10.42 -13.94
N SER A 161 29.71 -9.57 -13.62
CA SER A 161 29.50 -8.22 -13.07
C SER A 161 28.67 -7.31 -13.99
N THR A 162 28.65 -7.59 -15.29
CA THR A 162 27.90 -6.83 -16.30
C THR A 162 26.47 -7.35 -16.53
N TRP A 163 26.10 -8.51 -15.98
CA TRP A 163 24.75 -9.06 -16.13
C TRP A 163 23.71 -8.16 -15.44
N LYS A 164 22.58 -7.96 -16.11
CA LYS A 164 21.46 -7.16 -15.59
C LYS A 164 20.17 -7.97 -15.69
N SER A 165 19.38 -7.98 -14.62
CA SER A 165 18.11 -8.68 -14.64
C SER A 165 17.15 -8.02 -15.64
N PRO A 166 16.54 -8.80 -16.56
CA PRO A 166 15.56 -8.28 -17.52
C PRO A 166 14.17 -8.11 -16.88
N ILE A 167 13.96 -8.55 -15.63
CA ILE A 167 12.68 -8.47 -14.95
C ILE A 167 12.39 -7.01 -14.61
N LYS A 168 11.44 -6.41 -15.34
CA LYS A 168 10.98 -5.05 -15.07
C LYS A 168 10.14 -5.03 -13.80
N LYS A 169 10.27 -3.94 -13.03
CA LYS A 169 9.35 -3.68 -11.90
C LYS A 169 7.93 -3.64 -12.46
N PRO A 170 6.98 -4.39 -11.88
CA PRO A 170 5.57 -4.26 -12.27
C PRO A 170 5.14 -2.80 -12.15
N PRO A 171 4.40 -2.26 -13.13
CA PRO A 171 3.96 -0.89 -13.09
C PRO A 171 3.08 -0.68 -11.85
N ASP A 172 3.16 0.51 -11.26
CA ASP A 172 2.33 0.85 -10.13
C ASP A 172 0.89 1.10 -10.60
N ILE A 173 0.07 0.06 -10.50
CA ILE A 173 -1.36 0.07 -10.84
C ILE A 173 -2.16 1.10 -10.04
N THR A 174 -1.61 1.67 -8.95
CA THR A 174 -2.28 2.76 -8.21
C THR A 174 -2.22 4.10 -8.94
N ILE A 175 -1.30 4.26 -9.89
CA ILE A 175 -1.04 5.49 -10.67
C ILE A 175 -1.51 5.31 -12.13
N GLN A 176 -2.22 4.22 -12.45
CA GLN A 176 -2.72 3.97 -13.80
C GLN A 176 -4.16 4.42 -13.96
N THR A 177 -4.51 4.89 -15.16
CA THR A 177 -5.88 5.25 -15.54
C THR A 177 -6.66 4.04 -16.03
N GLY A 178 -7.99 4.10 -15.87
CA GLY A 178 -8.93 3.14 -16.46
C GLY A 178 -9.63 2.22 -15.46
N ALA A 179 -10.64 1.48 -15.95
CA ALA A 179 -11.55 0.68 -15.14
C ALA A 179 -10.83 -0.35 -14.24
N LYS A 180 -9.73 -0.93 -14.71
CA LYS A 180 -8.94 -1.91 -13.94
C LYS A 180 -8.27 -1.26 -12.72
N ALA A 181 -7.68 -0.08 -12.88
CA ALA A 181 -7.03 0.63 -11.79
C ALA A 181 -8.06 1.13 -10.75
N LYS A 182 -9.18 1.68 -11.22
CA LYS A 182 -10.31 2.08 -10.36
C LYS A 182 -10.83 0.90 -9.52
N ALA A 183 -11.07 -0.25 -10.15
CA ALA A 183 -11.52 -1.46 -9.44
C ALA A 183 -10.51 -1.96 -8.39
N ILE A 184 -9.20 -1.73 -8.60
CA ILE A 184 -8.15 -2.09 -7.64
C ILE A 184 -8.09 -1.09 -6.48
N GLN A 185 -8.25 0.20 -6.75
CA GLN A 185 -8.34 1.25 -5.72
C GLN A 185 -9.59 1.05 -4.85
N GLU A 186 -10.74 0.78 -5.46
CA GLU A 186 -12.00 0.46 -4.77
C GLU A 186 -11.84 -0.75 -3.84
N LYS A 187 -11.12 -1.81 -4.26
CA LYS A 187 -10.81 -2.96 -3.40
C LYS A 187 -9.92 -2.62 -2.19
N LYS A 188 -9.13 -1.55 -2.26
CA LYS A 188 -8.26 -1.09 -1.16
C LYS A 188 -8.97 -0.13 -0.21
N MET A 189 -10.14 0.36 -0.59
CA MET A 189 -11.02 1.17 0.26
C MET A 189 -11.99 0.26 1.03
N PRO A 190 -12.39 0.62 2.26
CA PRO A 190 -13.44 -0.11 2.96
C PRO A 190 -14.79 0.12 2.29
N SER A 191 -15.67 -0.88 2.27
CA SER A 191 -17.03 -0.69 1.76
C SER A 191 -17.87 0.12 2.75
N GLN A 192 -18.79 0.93 2.24
CA GLN A 192 -19.63 1.78 3.09
C GLN A 192 -20.54 0.95 4.01
N GLU A 193 -21.04 -0.18 3.53
CA GLU A 193 -21.87 -1.11 4.31
C GLU A 193 -21.09 -1.68 5.49
N ALA A 194 -19.82 -2.05 5.28
CA ALA A 194 -18.97 -2.56 6.35
C ALA A 194 -18.61 -1.49 7.38
N LEU A 195 -18.37 -0.24 6.94
CA LEU A 195 -18.14 0.90 7.83
C LEU A 195 -19.38 1.18 8.70
N ASN A 196 -20.55 1.27 8.07
CA ASN A 196 -21.81 1.55 8.77
C ASN A 196 -22.13 0.44 9.77
N ALA A 197 -21.99 -0.82 9.39
CA ALA A 197 -22.21 -1.96 10.29
C ALA A 197 -21.28 -1.90 11.51
N LEU A 198 -19.98 -1.65 11.34
CA LEU A 198 -19.05 -1.54 12.48
C LEU A 198 -19.35 -0.33 13.36
N ALA A 199 -19.74 0.80 12.76
CA ALA A 199 -20.12 2.00 13.49
C ALA A 199 -21.40 1.77 14.32
N GLU A 200 -22.40 1.11 13.75
CA GLU A 200 -23.66 0.75 14.41
C GLU A 200 -23.42 -0.22 15.58
N ILE A 201 -22.68 -1.31 15.35
CA ILE A 201 -22.34 -2.27 16.41
C ILE A 201 -21.56 -1.56 17.53
N PHE A 202 -20.58 -0.71 17.19
CA PHE A 202 -19.84 0.06 18.19
C PHE A 202 -20.75 1.01 19.00
N ALA A 203 -21.70 1.68 18.33
CA ALA A 203 -22.63 2.60 18.95
C ALA A 203 -23.59 1.88 19.91
N ASN A 204 -24.05 0.68 19.55
CA ASN A 204 -24.99 -0.16 20.31
C ASN A 204 -24.41 -0.84 21.56
N ASP A 205 -23.18 -0.52 21.95
CA ASP A 205 -22.54 -1.00 23.19
C ASP A 205 -22.50 -2.53 23.33
N PRO A 206 -21.68 -3.21 22.51
CA PRO A 206 -21.64 -4.67 22.52
C PRO A 206 -21.09 -5.16 23.85
N THR A 207 -21.67 -6.25 24.38
CA THR A 207 -21.26 -6.84 25.65
C THR A 207 -20.29 -8.00 25.49
N GLY A 208 -20.27 -8.63 24.31
CA GLY A 208 -19.39 -9.77 24.01
C GLY A 208 -17.91 -9.33 23.94
N PRO A 209 -16.98 -9.98 24.67
CA PRO A 209 -15.55 -9.67 24.65
C PRO A 209 -14.94 -9.53 23.25
N LYS A 210 -15.31 -10.44 22.35
CA LYS A 210 -14.83 -10.48 20.97
C LYS A 210 -15.32 -9.30 20.13
N ASP A 211 -16.54 -8.85 20.36
CA ASP A 211 -17.14 -7.71 19.65
C ASP A 211 -16.65 -6.38 20.21
N ILE A 212 -16.49 -6.28 21.54
CA ILE A 212 -15.83 -5.14 22.21
C ILE A 212 -14.42 -4.97 21.63
N PHE A 213 -13.63 -6.06 21.60
CA PHE A 213 -12.29 -6.04 21.03
C PHE A 213 -12.31 -5.59 19.56
N THR A 214 -13.16 -6.20 18.74
CA THR A 214 -13.16 -5.96 17.28
C THR A 214 -13.60 -4.53 16.95
N THR A 215 -14.73 -4.08 17.50
CA THR A 215 -15.28 -2.75 17.20
C THR A 215 -14.43 -1.63 17.79
N SER A 216 -13.95 -1.77 19.03
CA SER A 216 -13.12 -0.74 19.66
C SER A 216 -11.75 -0.63 18.99
N THR A 217 -11.11 -1.76 18.66
CA THR A 217 -9.84 -1.74 17.91
C THR A 217 -10.04 -1.14 16.51
N PHE A 218 -11.15 -1.45 15.83
CA PHE A 218 -11.48 -0.82 14.56
C PHE A 218 -11.69 0.70 14.68
N ALA A 219 -12.45 1.15 15.69
CA ALA A 219 -12.62 2.56 15.99
C ALA A 219 -11.27 3.26 16.23
N MET A 220 -10.33 2.61 16.93
CA MET A 220 -8.97 3.12 17.10
C MET A 220 -8.22 3.25 15.76
N THR A 221 -8.37 2.30 14.83
CA THR A 221 -7.78 2.43 13.47
C THR A 221 -8.36 3.58 12.65
N MET A 222 -9.56 4.06 13.02
CA MET A 222 -10.23 5.19 12.38
C MET A 222 -9.86 6.54 13.02
N CYS A 223 -9.14 6.55 14.15
CA CYS A 223 -8.74 7.79 14.83
C CYS A 223 -7.45 8.39 14.25
N ALA A 224 -6.52 7.55 13.78
CA ALA A 224 -5.30 7.98 13.09
C ALA A 224 -4.79 6.87 12.15
N PRO A 225 -4.07 7.20 11.06
CA PRO A 225 -3.58 6.24 10.07
C PRO A 225 -2.38 5.43 10.59
N MET A 226 -2.63 4.57 11.58
CA MET A 226 -1.64 3.74 12.30
C MET A 226 -1.66 2.29 11.84
N ARG A 227 -0.56 1.56 12.01
CA ARG A 227 -0.54 0.12 11.71
C ARG A 227 -1.29 -0.58 12.83
N ILE A 228 -2.01 -1.65 12.51
CA ILE A 228 -2.68 -2.45 13.54
C ILE A 228 -1.70 -2.97 14.59
N SER A 229 -0.48 -3.35 14.19
CA SER A 229 0.57 -3.76 15.14
C SER A 229 1.02 -2.64 16.08
N GLU A 230 0.93 -1.36 15.68
CA GLU A 230 1.24 -0.24 16.57
C GLU A 230 0.13 -0.06 17.61
N ILE A 231 -1.14 -0.23 17.21
CA ILE A 231 -2.29 -0.18 18.13
C ILE A 231 -2.26 -1.36 19.12
N LEU A 232 -1.96 -2.58 18.66
CA LEU A 232 -1.90 -3.75 19.52
C LEU A 232 -0.73 -3.68 20.53
N ASP A 233 0.30 -2.91 20.21
CA ASP A 233 1.43 -2.58 21.09
C ASP A 233 1.19 -1.25 21.85
N LEU A 234 -0.03 -0.77 22.00
CA LEU A 234 -0.27 0.49 22.72
C LEU A 234 -0.19 0.27 24.25
N PRO A 235 0.49 1.15 25.01
CA PRO A 235 0.43 1.13 26.47
C PRO A 235 -0.97 1.43 27.00
N ALA A 236 -1.30 0.96 28.20
CA ALA A 236 -2.59 1.27 28.83
C ALA A 236 -2.66 2.75 29.25
N ASP A 237 -1.54 3.38 29.57
CA ASP A 237 -1.35 4.80 29.92
C ASP A 237 -0.94 5.68 28.72
N CYS A 238 -1.45 5.37 27.53
CA CYS A 238 -1.04 6.03 26.29
C CYS A 238 -1.62 7.44 26.09
N GLU A 239 -2.68 7.82 26.80
CA GLU A 239 -3.37 9.10 26.57
C GLU A 239 -2.51 10.29 26.97
N VAL A 240 -2.49 11.29 26.10
CA VAL A 240 -1.81 12.56 26.33
C VAL A 240 -2.76 13.69 25.99
N GLU A 241 -2.79 14.70 26.85
CA GLU A 241 -3.48 15.97 26.61
C GLU A 241 -2.48 17.10 26.77
N GLU A 242 -2.30 17.90 25.71
CA GLU A 242 -1.38 19.03 25.69
C GLU A 242 -2.10 20.26 25.12
N LYS A 243 -1.78 21.45 25.62
CA LYS A 243 -2.27 22.70 25.02
C LYS A 243 -1.39 23.08 23.85
N ASP A 244 -2.00 23.37 22.70
CA ASP A 244 -1.28 23.93 21.57
C ASP A 244 -0.90 25.41 21.79
N SER A 245 -0.23 26.00 20.81
CA SER A 245 0.19 27.40 20.83
C SER A 245 -0.97 28.41 20.93
N LYS A 246 -2.21 27.97 20.69
CA LYS A 246 -3.44 28.76 20.81
C LYS A 246 -4.19 28.47 22.12
N GLY A 247 -3.63 27.61 22.98
CA GLY A 247 -4.24 27.22 24.25
C GLY A 247 -5.34 26.17 24.13
N VAL A 248 -5.57 25.60 22.95
CA VAL A 248 -6.56 24.54 22.73
C VAL A 248 -5.98 23.20 23.18
N VAL A 249 -6.74 22.45 23.98
CA VAL A 249 -6.33 21.13 24.44
C VAL A 249 -6.43 20.13 23.28
N GLN A 250 -5.28 19.59 22.89
CA GLN A 250 -5.14 18.54 21.91
C GLN A 250 -5.04 17.19 22.62
N TYR A 251 -5.76 16.19 22.12
CA TYR A 251 -5.73 14.83 22.64
C TYR A 251 -4.98 13.90 21.67
N GLY A 252 -4.13 13.03 22.22
CA GLY A 252 -3.33 12.11 21.44
C GLY A 252 -2.98 10.83 22.17
N TRP A 253 -2.38 9.89 21.43
CA TRP A 253 -1.84 8.65 21.96
C TRP A 253 -0.32 8.62 21.79
N ARG A 254 0.40 8.34 22.88
CA ARG A 254 1.86 8.22 22.91
C ARG A 254 2.30 6.81 22.56
N PHE A 255 3.21 6.70 21.58
CA PHE A 255 3.78 5.44 21.11
C PHE A 255 5.27 5.37 21.42
N TYR A 256 5.74 4.23 21.93
CA TYR A 256 7.17 4.00 22.09
C TYR A 256 7.78 3.48 20.78
N SER A 257 8.81 4.17 20.28
CA SER A 257 9.55 3.74 19.10
C SER A 257 10.69 2.78 19.50
N ALA A 258 10.95 1.77 18.68
CA ALA A 258 12.06 0.83 18.88
C ALA A 258 13.46 1.47 18.74
N LYS A 259 13.54 2.72 18.25
CA LYS A 259 14.79 3.43 17.91
C LYS A 259 15.19 4.52 18.92
N GLY A 260 14.70 4.47 20.15
CA GLY A 260 15.22 5.31 21.25
C GLY A 260 14.89 6.80 21.18
N TYR A 261 14.08 7.26 20.21
CA TYR A 261 13.50 8.59 20.26
C TYR A 261 12.30 8.60 21.21
N GLU A 262 12.17 9.69 21.98
CA GLU A 262 11.01 10.02 22.83
C GLU A 262 9.70 9.70 22.11
N GLY A 263 8.71 9.19 22.84
CA GLY A 263 7.54 8.56 22.24
C GLY A 263 6.79 9.49 21.27
N ASP A 264 6.53 9.02 20.04
CA ASP A 264 5.80 9.78 19.03
C ASP A 264 4.33 9.87 19.44
N ILE A 265 3.77 11.08 19.46
CA ILE A 265 2.37 11.31 19.80
C ILE A 265 1.55 11.34 18.51
N LYS A 266 0.55 10.46 18.43
CA LYS A 266 -0.47 10.52 17.39
C LYS A 266 -1.65 11.33 17.88
N TRP A 267 -1.70 12.58 17.42
CA TRP A 267 -2.82 13.48 17.66
C TRP A 267 -4.08 12.98 16.96
N ILE A 268 -5.19 12.97 17.70
CA ILE A 268 -6.50 12.53 17.22
C ILE A 268 -7.31 13.76 16.84
N PRO A 269 -7.96 13.78 15.65
CA PRO A 269 -8.85 14.87 15.28
C PRO A 269 -9.94 15.08 16.33
N GLU A 270 -10.24 16.35 16.65
CA GLU A 270 -11.19 16.73 17.70
C GLU A 270 -12.52 15.97 17.62
N ILE A 271 -13.09 15.87 16.42
CA ILE A 271 -14.36 15.15 16.17
C ILE A 271 -14.30 13.65 16.51
N MET A 272 -13.11 13.05 16.49
CA MET A 272 -12.88 11.64 16.79
C MET A 272 -12.51 11.40 18.27
N VAL A 273 -12.23 12.44 19.07
CA VAL A 273 -11.81 12.29 20.48
C VAL A 273 -12.84 11.50 21.32
N PRO A 274 -14.17 11.75 21.23
CA PRO A 274 -15.15 10.97 21.98
C PRO A 274 -15.12 9.47 21.61
N VAL A 275 -14.95 9.16 20.32
CA VAL A 275 -14.85 7.78 19.82
C VAL A 275 -13.56 7.12 20.32
N ALA A 276 -12.44 7.85 20.27
CA ALA A 276 -11.14 7.40 20.73
C ALA A 276 -11.16 7.05 22.22
N LYS A 277 -11.63 7.96 23.07
CA LYS A 277 -11.75 7.75 24.53
C LYS A 277 -12.67 6.58 24.86
N LYS A 278 -13.82 6.46 24.17
CA LYS A 278 -14.78 5.37 24.37
C LYS A 278 -14.18 4.01 24.00
N ALA A 279 -13.52 3.92 22.83
CA ALA A 279 -12.86 2.69 22.40
C ALA A 279 -11.75 2.26 23.37
N LEU A 280 -10.92 3.21 23.81
CA LEU A 280 -9.83 2.94 24.75
C LEU A 280 -10.35 2.49 26.12
N SER A 281 -11.37 3.16 26.65
CA SER A 281 -12.03 2.79 27.91
C SER A 281 -12.59 1.37 27.86
N ARG A 282 -13.31 1.02 26.79
CA ARG A 282 -13.86 -0.33 26.59
C ARG A 282 -12.77 -1.40 26.57
N ILE A 283 -11.66 -1.17 25.85
CA ILE A 283 -10.53 -2.12 25.86
C ILE A 283 -9.90 -2.18 27.26
N ARG A 284 -9.67 -1.05 27.93
CA ARG A 284 -9.10 -1.04 29.28
C ARG A 284 -9.94 -1.86 30.26
N MET A 285 -11.26 -1.71 30.25
CA MET A 285 -12.16 -2.51 31.08
C MET A 285 -12.08 -3.99 30.72
N LEU A 286 -12.10 -4.31 29.42
CA LEU A 286 -12.00 -5.68 28.91
C LEU A 286 -10.72 -6.40 29.38
N THR A 287 -9.60 -5.67 29.46
CA THR A 287 -8.28 -6.23 29.76
C THR A 287 -7.80 -5.96 31.19
N GLU A 288 -8.63 -5.37 32.06
CA GLU A 288 -8.23 -4.97 33.41
C GLU A 288 -7.77 -6.15 34.28
N SER A 289 -8.57 -7.22 34.34
CA SER A 289 -8.26 -8.42 35.13
C SER A 289 -6.99 -9.11 34.64
N SER A 290 -6.77 -9.12 33.32
CA SER A 290 -5.57 -9.66 32.69
C SER A 290 -4.33 -8.82 32.98
N ARG A 291 -4.43 -7.48 32.99
CA ARG A 291 -3.31 -6.61 33.39
C ARG A 291 -2.97 -6.76 34.88
N LYS A 292 -3.97 -6.90 35.75
CA LYS A 292 -3.76 -7.20 37.19
C LYS A 292 -3.03 -8.54 37.38
N LEU A 293 -3.41 -9.57 36.63
CA LEU A 293 -2.67 -10.83 36.62
C LEU A 293 -1.21 -10.63 36.16
N ALA A 294 -0.99 -9.86 35.08
CA ALA A 294 0.36 -9.60 34.58
C ALA A 294 1.22 -8.87 35.62
N GLU A 295 0.71 -7.82 36.25
CA GLU A 295 1.37 -7.12 37.35
C GLU A 295 1.67 -8.05 38.53
N TRP A 296 0.75 -8.95 38.88
CA TRP A 296 0.97 -9.93 39.94
C TRP A 296 2.10 -10.92 39.59
N VAL A 297 2.11 -11.46 38.37
CA VAL A 297 3.16 -12.38 37.93
C VAL A 297 4.52 -11.66 37.88
N GLU A 298 4.54 -10.36 37.55
CA GLU A 298 5.75 -9.53 37.55
C GLU A 298 6.30 -9.30 38.96
N ASN A 299 5.45 -8.93 39.92
CA ASN A 299 5.88 -8.46 41.23
C ASN A 299 5.86 -9.55 42.32
N CYS A 300 4.98 -10.54 42.20
CA CYS A 300 4.70 -11.55 43.20
C CYS A 300 4.72 -12.99 42.63
N PRO A 301 5.74 -13.40 41.83
CA PRO A 301 5.73 -14.72 41.18
C PRO A 301 5.77 -15.88 42.18
N GLY A 302 6.23 -15.67 43.42
CA GLY A 302 6.29 -16.70 44.45
C GLY A 302 4.94 -17.08 45.08
N LYS A 303 3.86 -16.34 44.80
CA LYS A 303 2.53 -16.58 45.41
C LYS A 303 1.46 -16.81 44.34
N PRO A 304 0.56 -17.81 44.51
CA PRO A 304 -0.54 -18.05 43.60
C PRO A 304 -1.44 -16.82 43.44
N TYR A 305 -1.83 -16.49 42.20
CA TYR A 305 -2.77 -15.40 41.95
C TYR A 305 -4.21 -15.80 42.33
N ARG A 306 -4.80 -15.06 43.26
CA ARG A 306 -6.15 -15.30 43.79
C ARG A 306 -7.19 -14.52 42.97
N HIS A 307 -7.65 -15.08 41.85
CA HIS A 307 -8.75 -14.52 41.05
C HIS A 307 -10.12 -14.80 41.70
N THR A 308 -11.20 -14.21 41.18
CA THR A 308 -12.57 -14.30 41.76
C THR A 308 -13.04 -15.74 42.00
N GLU A 309 -12.80 -16.63 41.04
CA GLU A 309 -13.16 -18.06 41.13
C GLU A 309 -12.08 -18.94 41.83
N CYS A 310 -11.07 -18.34 42.47
CA CYS A 310 -10.02 -19.09 43.15
C CYS A 310 -10.56 -19.71 44.45
N PRO A 311 -10.28 -20.99 44.73
CA PRO A 311 -10.67 -21.62 46.00
C PRO A 311 -10.11 -20.88 47.21
N ASP A 312 -10.96 -20.70 48.22
CA ASP A 312 -10.57 -20.13 49.52
C ASP A 312 -9.99 -21.21 50.44
N VAL A 313 -8.73 -21.55 50.17
CA VAL A 313 -7.93 -22.59 50.86
C VAL A 313 -6.50 -22.12 51.06
N ALA A 314 -5.73 -22.71 51.97
CA ALA A 314 -4.32 -22.35 52.13
C ALA A 314 -3.49 -22.71 50.88
N ASP A 315 -2.37 -22.01 50.64
CA ASP A 315 -1.57 -22.17 49.40
C ASP A 315 -1.01 -23.61 49.21
N ASP A 316 -0.71 -24.28 50.32
CA ASP A 316 -0.20 -25.66 50.38
C ASP A 316 -1.26 -26.71 50.73
N GLU A 317 -2.53 -26.31 50.81
CA GLU A 317 -3.63 -27.24 51.05
C GLU A 317 -3.86 -28.12 49.82
N LEU A 318 -4.09 -29.41 50.08
CA LEU A 318 -4.37 -30.41 49.07
C LEU A 318 -5.76 -30.18 48.46
N LEU A 319 -5.80 -29.89 47.16
CA LEU A 319 -7.02 -29.55 46.43
C LEU A 319 -7.78 -30.78 45.96
N THR A 320 -9.10 -30.67 45.97
CA THR A 320 -9.98 -31.53 45.15
C THR A 320 -9.84 -31.20 43.66
N VAL A 321 -10.24 -32.13 42.78
CA VAL A 321 -10.25 -31.89 41.33
C VAL A 321 -11.12 -30.69 40.92
N PHE A 322 -12.19 -30.41 41.67
CA PHE A 322 -13.06 -29.26 41.43
C PHE A 322 -12.34 -27.95 41.76
N GLN A 323 -11.65 -27.89 42.91
CA GLN A 323 -10.85 -26.72 43.31
C GLN A 323 -9.69 -26.48 42.35
N ALA A 324 -8.99 -27.55 41.93
CA ALA A 324 -7.92 -27.45 40.93
C ALA A 324 -8.42 -26.91 39.59
N CYS A 325 -9.58 -27.40 39.12
CA CYS A 325 -10.22 -26.86 37.91
C CYS A 325 -10.66 -25.40 38.08
N ALA A 326 -11.23 -25.04 39.23
CA ALA A 326 -11.66 -23.67 39.52
C ALA A 326 -10.48 -22.68 39.43
N PHE A 327 -9.34 -23.01 40.05
CA PHE A 327 -8.13 -22.20 39.99
C PHE A 327 -7.57 -22.04 38.56
N LEU A 328 -7.67 -23.06 37.72
CA LEU A 328 -7.18 -23.00 36.34
C LEU A 328 -8.19 -22.38 35.35
N GLY A 329 -9.44 -22.13 35.80
CA GLY A 329 -10.57 -21.73 34.95
C GLY A 329 -11.01 -22.81 33.97
N LEU A 330 -10.99 -24.08 34.40
CA LEU A 330 -11.41 -25.23 33.60
C LEU A 330 -12.87 -25.60 33.88
N ALA A 331 -13.48 -26.35 32.94
CA ALA A 331 -14.84 -26.83 33.06
C ALA A 331 -15.03 -27.68 34.33
N ARG A 332 -16.10 -27.40 35.07
CA ARG A 332 -16.32 -27.96 36.43
C ARG A 332 -17.73 -28.49 36.66
N ASP A 333 -18.50 -28.75 35.60
CA ASP A 333 -19.89 -29.19 35.68
C ASP A 333 -20.05 -30.56 36.34
N SER A 334 -19.06 -31.44 36.17
CA SER A 334 -19.02 -32.73 36.85
C SER A 334 -17.59 -33.19 37.06
N ARG A 335 -17.40 -34.20 37.93
CA ARG A 335 -16.10 -34.83 38.17
C ARG A 335 -15.50 -35.42 36.89
N ARG A 336 -16.33 -35.91 35.96
CA ARG A 336 -15.89 -36.42 34.65
C ARG A 336 -15.30 -35.29 33.79
N PHE A 337 -15.94 -34.12 33.76
CA PHE A 337 -15.40 -32.96 33.03
C PHE A 337 -14.11 -32.46 33.68
N CYS A 338 -14.08 -32.32 35.01
CA CYS A 338 -12.87 -31.89 35.73
C CYS A 338 -11.66 -32.78 35.41
N THR A 339 -11.84 -34.10 35.55
CA THR A 339 -10.76 -35.05 35.30
C THR A 339 -10.32 -35.07 33.83
N GLY A 340 -11.25 -34.93 32.89
CA GLY A 340 -10.96 -34.78 31.46
C GLY A 340 -10.16 -33.50 31.16
N SER A 341 -10.56 -32.36 31.72
CA SER A 341 -9.87 -31.08 31.53
C SER A 341 -8.46 -31.08 32.14
N LEU A 342 -8.28 -31.65 33.34
CA LEU A 342 -6.95 -31.80 33.97
C LEU A 342 -6.03 -32.69 33.14
N ARG A 343 -6.52 -33.83 32.63
CA ARG A 343 -5.74 -34.68 31.71
C ARG A 343 -5.38 -33.96 30.42
N GLY A 344 -6.31 -33.18 29.84
CA GLY A 344 -6.05 -32.33 28.68
C GLY A 344 -4.99 -31.26 28.96
N ALA A 345 -4.91 -30.78 30.20
CA ALA A 345 -3.87 -29.88 30.69
C ALA A 345 -2.54 -30.61 30.99
N LYS A 346 -2.47 -31.93 30.85
CA LYS A 346 -1.36 -32.82 31.23
C LYS A 346 -1.06 -32.77 32.74
N LEU A 347 -2.11 -32.72 33.54
CA LEU A 347 -2.05 -32.77 35.01
C LEU A 347 -2.70 -34.07 35.51
N GLU A 348 -2.22 -34.55 36.66
CA GLU A 348 -2.84 -35.66 37.38
C GLU A 348 -4.28 -35.30 37.79
N ALA A 349 -5.21 -36.22 37.56
CA ALA A 349 -6.65 -35.96 37.68
C ALA A 349 -7.26 -36.70 38.88
N LYS A 350 -6.66 -36.52 40.06
CA LYS A 350 -7.08 -37.13 41.33
C LYS A 350 -7.14 -36.06 42.42
N ASP A 351 -8.02 -36.26 43.40
CA ASP A 351 -8.08 -35.41 44.58
C ASP A 351 -6.79 -35.57 45.39
N GLY A 352 -6.37 -34.50 46.07
CA GLY A 352 -5.23 -34.51 46.98
C GLY A 352 -3.86 -34.61 46.31
N VAL A 353 -3.77 -34.33 45.01
CA VAL A 353 -2.49 -34.33 44.27
C VAL A 353 -1.89 -32.93 44.11
N HIS A 354 -2.74 -31.92 43.95
CA HIS A 354 -2.31 -30.56 43.66
C HIS A 354 -2.56 -29.62 44.84
N THR A 355 -1.72 -28.61 44.96
CA THR A 355 -1.92 -27.44 45.82
C THR A 355 -2.00 -26.19 44.95
N LEU A 356 -2.40 -25.04 45.50
CA LEU A 356 -2.34 -23.79 44.72
C LEU A 356 -0.90 -23.48 44.31
N ASN A 357 0.08 -23.74 45.19
CA ASN A 357 1.51 -23.59 44.87
C ASN A 357 1.98 -24.52 43.74
N SER A 358 1.54 -25.78 43.69
CA SER A 358 1.94 -26.70 42.62
C SER A 358 1.34 -26.30 41.27
N LEU A 359 0.06 -25.90 41.25
CA LEU A 359 -0.61 -25.42 40.05
C LEU A 359 -0.04 -24.07 39.59
N TRP A 360 0.40 -23.22 40.51
CA TRP A 360 1.01 -21.94 40.15
C TRP A 360 2.34 -22.13 39.41
N LYS A 361 3.20 -23.07 39.84
CA LYS A 361 4.41 -23.44 39.07
C LYS A 361 4.07 -23.90 37.66
N TYR A 362 2.99 -24.67 37.50
CA TYR A 362 2.47 -25.10 36.20
C TYR A 362 2.03 -23.92 35.32
N VAL A 363 1.37 -22.92 35.92
CA VAL A 363 0.91 -21.69 35.25
C VAL A 363 2.09 -20.83 34.82
N LEU A 364 3.07 -20.58 35.70
CA LEU A 364 4.25 -19.77 35.40
C LEU A 364 5.03 -20.32 34.20
N ALA A 365 5.20 -21.63 34.11
CA ALA A 365 5.85 -22.30 32.98
C ALA A 365 5.10 -22.14 31.64
N ARG A 366 3.84 -21.67 31.67
CA ARG A 366 2.96 -21.50 30.49
C ARG A 366 2.65 -20.04 30.17
N GLN A 367 3.23 -19.10 30.90
CA GLN A 367 3.14 -17.69 30.52
C GLN A 367 3.79 -17.45 29.14
N PRO A 368 3.43 -16.35 28.45
CA PRO A 368 3.99 -16.02 27.15
C PRO A 368 5.53 -16.02 27.14
N LYS A 369 6.12 -16.52 26.05
CA LYS A 369 7.58 -16.46 25.85
C LYS A 369 8.03 -15.00 25.81
N GLY A 370 9.07 -14.66 26.57
CA GLY A 370 9.59 -13.28 26.64
C GLY A 370 8.93 -12.41 27.73
N PHE A 371 7.99 -12.97 28.51
CA PHE A 371 7.49 -12.33 29.72
C PHE A 371 8.65 -11.84 30.61
N PRO A 372 8.59 -10.61 31.17
CA PRO A 372 7.43 -9.73 31.30
C PRO A 372 7.14 -8.85 30.09
N TRP A 373 7.94 -8.91 29.04
CA TRP A 373 7.81 -8.04 27.88
C TRP A 373 6.80 -8.58 26.87
N LEU A 374 5.81 -7.78 26.52
CA LEU A 374 5.03 -7.99 25.29
C LEU A 374 5.88 -7.59 24.08
N ASN A 375 6.55 -6.44 24.18
CA ASN A 375 7.49 -5.95 23.18
C ASN A 375 8.70 -5.31 23.88
N GLN A 376 9.82 -6.03 23.89
CA GLN A 376 11.04 -5.59 24.58
C GLN A 376 11.69 -4.37 23.90
N GLU A 377 11.68 -4.32 22.56
CA GLU A 377 12.27 -3.20 21.80
C GLU A 377 11.54 -1.88 22.08
N LYS A 378 10.22 -1.94 22.22
CA LYS A 378 9.37 -0.79 22.58
C LYS A 378 9.21 -0.59 24.09
N LYS A 379 9.86 -1.42 24.92
CA LYS A 379 9.77 -1.40 26.39
C LYS A 379 8.33 -1.50 26.92
N ILE A 380 7.49 -2.32 26.29
CA ILE A 380 6.10 -2.55 26.72
C ILE A 380 6.02 -3.88 27.45
N LYS A 381 5.72 -3.83 28.75
CA LYS A 381 5.43 -5.01 29.57
C LYS A 381 3.97 -5.43 29.44
N TYR A 382 3.66 -6.69 29.74
CA TYR A 382 2.28 -7.18 29.80
C TYR A 382 1.44 -6.40 30.82
N SER A 383 1.99 -6.04 31.98
CA SER A 383 1.30 -5.24 33.00
C SER A 383 0.77 -3.89 32.50
N ASN A 384 1.48 -3.23 31.58
CA ASN A 384 1.08 -1.96 30.99
C ASN A 384 0.63 -2.07 29.51
N ALA A 385 0.43 -3.26 28.98
CA ALA A 385 -0.06 -3.39 27.60
C ALA A 385 -1.60 -3.26 27.56
N LEU A 386 -2.12 -2.36 26.72
CA LEU A 386 -3.56 -2.16 26.57
C LEU A 386 -4.28 -3.45 26.15
N PHE A 387 -3.65 -4.23 25.27
CA PHE A 387 -4.15 -5.50 24.75
C PHE A 387 -3.60 -6.74 25.48
N CYS A 388 -3.13 -6.59 26.72
CA CYS A 388 -2.84 -7.73 27.60
C CYS A 388 -4.15 -8.45 27.95
N MET A 389 -4.35 -9.64 27.39
CA MET A 389 -5.57 -10.42 27.54
C MET A 389 -5.29 -11.72 28.28
N SER A 390 -6.34 -12.33 28.82
CA SER A 390 -6.30 -13.69 29.31
C SER A 390 -6.49 -14.66 28.15
N ARG A 391 -5.89 -15.85 28.24
CA ARG A 391 -6.02 -16.86 27.20
C ARG A 391 -7.49 -17.22 26.96
N ASN A 392 -7.89 -17.24 25.69
CA ASN A 392 -9.27 -17.45 25.23
C ASN A 392 -10.30 -16.36 25.59
N LEU A 393 -9.88 -15.18 26.08
CA LEU A 393 -10.81 -14.08 26.42
C LEU A 393 -11.79 -13.72 25.28
N ILE A 394 -11.31 -13.79 24.03
CA ILE A 394 -12.08 -13.48 22.82
C ILE A 394 -12.33 -14.72 21.94
N GLY A 395 -12.18 -15.92 22.51
CA GLY A 395 -12.39 -17.19 21.82
C GLY A 395 -13.80 -17.74 22.05
N ASP A 396 -14.40 -18.35 21.02
CA ASP A 396 -15.78 -18.83 21.09
C ASP A 396 -15.90 -20.30 21.55
N GLN A 397 -14.80 -21.06 21.49
CA GLN A 397 -14.82 -22.52 21.70
C GLN A 397 -14.42 -22.99 23.10
N ARG A 398 -13.67 -22.17 23.85
CA ARG A 398 -13.07 -22.56 25.12
C ARG A 398 -13.27 -21.46 26.16
N GLY A 399 -13.44 -21.86 27.41
CA GLY A 399 -13.47 -20.92 28.54
C GLY A 399 -12.20 -20.09 28.65
N THR A 400 -12.37 -18.87 29.18
CA THR A 400 -11.28 -17.93 29.45
C THR A 400 -10.44 -18.43 30.61
N SER A 401 -9.12 -18.46 30.46
CA SER A 401 -8.21 -18.82 31.55
C SER A 401 -7.93 -17.61 32.45
N PRO A 402 -8.21 -17.66 33.75
CA PRO A 402 -7.99 -16.53 34.67
C PRO A 402 -6.51 -16.35 35.06
N VAL A 403 -5.62 -17.26 34.66
CA VAL A 403 -4.24 -17.33 35.16
C VAL A 403 -3.16 -17.37 34.06
N ILE A 404 -3.54 -17.53 32.78
CA ILE A 404 -2.59 -17.53 31.65
C ILE A 404 -2.81 -16.30 30.78
N LEU A 405 -1.75 -15.52 30.57
CA LEU A 405 -1.76 -14.34 29.73
C LEU A 405 -1.66 -14.68 28.24
N TRP A 406 -2.15 -13.76 27.41
CA TRP A 406 -2.15 -13.83 25.95
C TRP A 406 -2.29 -12.43 25.36
N ALA A 407 -1.90 -12.23 24.11
CA ALA A 407 -2.12 -10.98 23.40
C ALA A 407 -2.55 -11.25 21.95
N PRO A 408 -3.49 -10.47 21.40
CA PRO A 408 -3.94 -10.62 20.02
C PRO A 408 -2.86 -10.18 19.02
N THR A 409 -2.92 -10.75 17.82
CA THR A 409 -2.07 -10.35 16.69
C THR A 409 -2.90 -9.68 15.60
N SER A 410 -2.24 -9.00 14.65
CA SER A 410 -2.86 -8.42 13.47
C SER A 410 -3.73 -9.43 12.71
N ASN A 411 -3.30 -10.69 12.68
CA ASN A 411 -4.07 -11.77 12.07
C ASN A 411 -5.39 -11.98 12.82
N VAL A 412 -5.36 -12.14 14.15
CA VAL A 412 -6.59 -12.32 14.95
C VAL A 412 -7.61 -11.21 14.68
N PHE A 413 -7.16 -9.96 14.66
CA PHE A 413 -8.01 -8.81 14.34
C PHE A 413 -8.61 -8.91 12.93
N ASN A 414 -7.79 -9.12 11.90
CA ASN A 414 -8.28 -9.23 10.52
C ASN A 414 -9.21 -10.43 10.32
N ASN A 415 -9.00 -11.54 11.05
CA ASN A 415 -9.88 -12.71 10.99
C ASN A 415 -11.25 -12.42 11.60
N ASN A 416 -11.36 -11.53 12.58
CA ASN A 416 -12.66 -11.11 13.11
C ASN A 416 -13.43 -10.20 12.13
N LEU A 417 -12.72 -9.50 11.24
CA LEU A 417 -13.29 -8.59 10.24
C LEU A 417 -13.55 -9.23 8.87
N SER A 418 -13.19 -10.50 8.67
CA SER A 418 -13.34 -11.16 7.37
C SER A 418 -13.73 -12.62 7.52
N PRO A 419 -14.57 -13.17 6.61
CA PRO A 419 -14.82 -14.60 6.55
C PRO A 419 -13.54 -15.35 6.17
N ARG A 420 -13.44 -16.61 6.60
CA ARG A 420 -12.30 -17.48 6.29
C ARG A 420 -12.74 -18.60 5.35
N GLU A 421 -12.69 -18.32 4.05
CA GLU A 421 -13.13 -19.25 3.01
C GLU A 421 -12.36 -20.58 3.01
N SER A 422 -11.11 -20.60 3.49
CA SER A 422 -10.28 -21.80 3.60
C SER A 422 -10.72 -22.77 4.70
N LEU A 423 -11.55 -22.34 5.65
CA LEU A 423 -12.14 -23.18 6.66
C LEU A 423 -13.53 -23.59 6.17
N GLN A 424 -13.61 -24.60 5.30
CA GLN A 424 -14.89 -25.16 4.86
C GLN A 424 -15.64 -25.72 6.08
N GLY A 425 -16.80 -25.14 6.40
CA GLY A 425 -17.61 -25.49 7.57
C GLY A 425 -17.80 -24.30 8.53
N SER A 426 -18.93 -24.29 9.24
CA SER A 426 -19.46 -23.19 10.10
C SER A 426 -18.61 -22.78 11.32
N ASN A 427 -17.33 -23.17 11.39
CA ASN A 427 -16.51 -23.01 12.60
C ASN A 427 -15.88 -21.61 12.76
N HIS A 428 -16.04 -20.70 11.79
CA HIS A 428 -15.61 -19.30 11.91
C HIS A 428 -16.68 -18.35 11.38
N GLN A 429 -17.06 -17.37 12.20
CA GLN A 429 -17.95 -16.28 11.83
C GLN A 429 -17.22 -14.94 12.02
N SER A 430 -17.27 -14.08 11.00
CA SER A 430 -16.83 -12.69 11.15
C SER A 430 -17.80 -11.92 12.05
N ILE A 431 -17.43 -10.72 12.48
CA ILE A 431 -18.34 -9.84 13.22
C ILE A 431 -19.60 -9.52 12.42
N PHE A 432 -19.47 -9.38 11.10
CA PHE A 432 -20.61 -9.13 10.21
C PHE A 432 -21.58 -10.30 10.20
N ASP A 433 -21.06 -11.53 10.10
CA ASP A 433 -21.88 -12.74 10.10
C ASP A 433 -22.60 -12.93 11.44
N ARG A 434 -21.92 -12.65 12.58
CA ARG A 434 -22.51 -12.75 13.93
C ARG A 434 -23.67 -11.80 14.15
N HIS A 435 -23.62 -10.61 13.53
CA HIS A 435 -24.63 -9.56 13.65
C HIS A 435 -25.62 -9.54 12.45
N GLY A 436 -25.51 -10.49 11.51
CA GLY A 436 -26.44 -10.63 10.39
C GLY A 436 -26.25 -9.63 9.24
N TYR A 437 -25.16 -8.88 9.20
CA TYR A 437 -24.88 -7.93 8.11
C TYR A 437 -24.36 -8.64 6.86
N LYS A 438 -24.97 -8.29 5.72
CA LYS A 438 -24.58 -8.79 4.39
C LYS A 438 -24.49 -7.64 3.40
N ALA A 439 -23.70 -7.81 2.35
CA ALA A 439 -23.69 -6.90 1.21
C ALA A 439 -25.01 -6.97 0.43
N SER A 440 -25.29 -5.96 -0.40
CA SER A 440 -26.51 -5.87 -1.23
C SER A 440 -26.71 -7.06 -2.19
N ASN A 441 -25.62 -7.78 -2.52
CA ASN A 441 -25.65 -8.99 -3.33
C ASN A 441 -25.81 -10.29 -2.51
N GLY A 442 -26.05 -10.19 -1.20
CA GLY A 442 -26.20 -11.32 -0.27
C GLY A 442 -24.89 -11.95 0.21
N SER A 443 -23.72 -11.48 -0.25
CA SER A 443 -22.42 -11.98 0.21
C SER A 443 -22.03 -11.44 1.60
N SER A 444 -21.20 -12.19 2.33
CA SER A 444 -20.67 -11.73 3.62
C SER A 444 -19.76 -10.52 3.44
N LEU A 445 -19.92 -9.53 4.32
CA LEU A 445 -19.06 -8.36 4.36
C LEU A 445 -17.64 -8.74 4.80
N LYS A 446 -16.65 -8.01 4.30
CA LYS A 446 -15.24 -8.20 4.66
C LYS A 446 -14.51 -6.88 4.75
N LEU A 447 -13.62 -6.80 5.72
CA LEU A 447 -12.75 -5.64 5.93
C LEU A 447 -11.40 -6.09 6.48
N THR A 448 -10.37 -5.30 6.20
CA THR A 448 -9.02 -5.45 6.76
C THR A 448 -8.56 -4.17 7.44
N SER A 449 -7.73 -4.31 8.47
CA SER A 449 -7.09 -3.16 9.15
C SER A 449 -6.39 -2.18 8.21
N HIS A 450 -5.86 -2.65 7.07
CA HIS A 450 -5.18 -1.80 6.10
C HIS A 450 -6.14 -0.83 5.38
N GLN A 451 -7.41 -1.20 5.19
CA GLN A 451 -8.39 -0.35 4.50
C GLN A 451 -8.66 0.95 5.27
N SER A 452 -8.69 0.93 6.61
CA SER A 452 -8.83 2.15 7.43
C SER A 452 -7.69 3.14 7.18
N ARG A 453 -6.45 2.65 7.04
CA ARG A 453 -5.30 3.50 6.70
C ARG A 453 -5.46 4.14 5.32
N HIS A 454 -5.90 3.38 4.32
CA HIS A 454 -6.17 3.90 2.98
C HIS A 454 -7.24 4.99 3.00
N LEU A 455 -8.34 4.76 3.73
CA LEU A 455 -9.42 5.73 3.88
C LEU A 455 -8.92 7.02 4.55
N LEU A 456 -8.28 6.93 5.71
CA LEU A 456 -7.79 8.12 6.43
C LEU A 456 -6.73 8.89 5.64
N ASN A 457 -5.80 8.19 4.98
CA ASN A 457 -4.84 8.86 4.09
C ASN A 457 -5.55 9.60 2.96
N THR A 458 -6.56 8.98 2.34
CA THR A 458 -7.30 9.60 1.23
C THR A 458 -8.10 10.80 1.71
N LEU A 459 -8.75 10.71 2.88
CA LEU A 459 -9.46 11.82 3.52
C LEU A 459 -8.52 12.96 3.91
N ALA A 460 -7.34 12.66 4.45
CA ALA A 460 -6.34 13.68 4.77
C ALA A 460 -5.78 14.36 3.52
N ASN A 461 -5.50 13.59 2.46
CA ASN A 461 -5.15 14.19 1.18
C ASN A 461 -6.29 15.09 0.70
N ARG A 462 -7.55 14.62 0.72
CA ARG A 462 -8.78 15.39 0.40
C ARG A 462 -8.90 16.69 1.21
N GLY A 463 -8.62 16.64 2.50
CA GLY A 463 -8.61 17.79 3.40
C GLY A 463 -7.42 18.75 3.24
N GLY A 464 -6.48 18.48 2.32
CA GLY A 464 -5.40 19.41 1.97
C GLY A 464 -4.12 19.28 2.79
N LEU A 465 -3.93 18.18 3.53
CA LEU A 465 -2.66 17.95 4.25
C LEU A 465 -1.52 17.75 3.24
N THR A 466 -0.38 18.41 3.50
CA THR A 466 0.87 18.17 2.76
C THR A 466 1.36 16.74 2.96
N GLN A 467 2.22 16.25 2.05
CA GLN A 467 2.76 14.90 2.17
C GLN A 467 3.64 14.74 3.42
N GLU A 468 4.32 15.80 3.83
CA GLU A 468 5.14 15.87 5.03
C GLU A 468 4.28 15.79 6.30
N GLN A 469 3.21 16.59 6.37
CA GLN A 469 2.26 16.55 7.49
C GLN A 469 1.59 15.17 7.60
N LEU A 470 1.18 14.60 6.46
CA LEU A 470 0.57 13.28 6.44
C LEU A 470 1.57 12.19 6.84
N ALA A 471 2.82 12.28 6.39
CA ALA A 471 3.88 11.34 6.77
C ALA A 471 4.14 11.40 8.28
N LYS A 472 4.21 12.61 8.85
CA LYS A 472 4.31 12.83 10.30
C LYS A 472 3.13 12.22 11.04
N TRP A 473 1.89 12.54 10.63
CA TRP A 473 0.67 11.99 11.24
C TRP A 473 0.63 10.46 11.16
N ALA A 474 1.03 9.87 10.03
CA ALA A 474 1.06 8.42 9.83
C ALA A 474 2.33 7.72 10.36
N GLY A 475 3.30 8.45 10.94
CA GLY A 475 4.55 7.89 11.48
C GLY A 475 5.48 7.31 10.43
N ARG A 476 5.57 7.94 9.26
CA ARG A 476 6.39 7.48 8.12
C ARG A 476 7.66 8.32 8.05
N ALA A 477 8.79 7.63 7.88
CA ALA A 477 10.09 8.29 7.68
C ALA A 477 10.23 8.94 6.29
N ASP A 478 9.59 8.37 5.27
CA ASP A 478 9.65 8.87 3.90
C ASP A 478 8.24 9.23 3.39
N PRO A 479 7.97 10.51 3.04
CA PRO A 479 6.71 10.94 2.46
C PRO A 479 6.32 10.20 1.17
N LYS A 480 7.28 9.65 0.41
CA LYS A 480 6.99 8.85 -0.80
C LYS A 480 6.14 7.62 -0.50
N GLN A 481 6.16 7.11 0.75
CA GLN A 481 5.31 6.01 1.19
C GLN A 481 3.82 6.37 1.17
N ASN A 482 3.46 7.66 1.11
CA ASN A 482 2.07 8.12 1.06
C ASN A 482 1.36 7.76 -0.23
N ARG A 483 2.08 7.67 -1.34
CA ARG A 483 1.52 7.39 -2.68
C ARG A 483 0.71 6.10 -2.71
N VAL A 484 1.17 5.06 -2.02
CA VAL A 484 0.50 3.74 -1.96
C VAL A 484 -0.88 3.81 -1.30
N TYR A 485 -1.09 4.81 -0.44
CA TYR A 485 -2.31 4.97 0.36
C TYR A 485 -3.24 6.08 -0.13
N ASN A 486 -2.82 6.89 -1.10
CA ASN A 486 -3.63 7.96 -1.66
C ASN A 486 -4.47 7.40 -2.82
N HIS A 487 -5.79 7.44 -2.67
CA HIS A 487 -6.75 7.04 -3.71
C HIS A 487 -7.61 8.22 -4.18
N MET A 488 -7.11 9.45 -4.08
CA MET A 488 -7.71 10.56 -4.82
C MET A 488 -7.69 10.23 -6.32
N SER A 489 -8.76 10.59 -7.01
CA SER A 489 -8.79 10.57 -8.47
C SER A 489 -7.81 11.61 -9.03
N GLU A 490 -7.34 11.38 -10.24
CA GLU A 490 -6.48 12.34 -10.95
C GLU A 490 -7.18 13.69 -11.12
N TRP A 491 -8.49 13.71 -11.38
CA TRP A 491 -9.30 14.93 -11.43
C TRP A 491 -9.25 15.72 -10.11
N GLU A 492 -9.36 15.03 -8.97
CA GLU A 492 -9.21 15.69 -7.66
C GLU A 492 -7.77 16.19 -7.43
N MET A 493 -6.75 15.51 -7.94
CA MET A 493 -5.35 15.96 -7.85
C MET A 493 -5.08 17.17 -8.74
N VAL A 494 -5.56 17.16 -9.98
CA VAL A 494 -5.49 18.28 -10.92
C VAL A 494 -6.24 19.47 -10.35
N ALA A 495 -7.50 19.32 -9.95
CA ALA A 495 -8.28 20.40 -9.36
C ALA A 495 -7.59 21.04 -8.15
N LYS A 496 -6.85 20.26 -7.34
CA LYS A 496 -6.03 20.80 -6.25
C LYS A 496 -4.78 21.51 -6.69
N ALA A 497 -4.07 20.98 -7.68
CA ALA A 497 -2.93 21.66 -8.26
C ALA A 497 -3.36 23.02 -8.84
N GLU A 498 -4.49 23.06 -9.54
CA GLU A 498 -5.10 24.28 -10.08
C GLU A 498 -5.55 25.27 -8.99
N ALA A 499 -6.05 24.77 -7.87
CA ALA A 499 -6.47 25.61 -6.74
C ALA A 499 -5.28 26.19 -5.94
N LEU A 500 -4.15 25.46 -5.89
CA LEU A 500 -2.92 25.89 -5.20
C LEU A 500 -2.10 26.85 -6.07
N ASP A 501 -2.10 26.65 -7.37
CA ASP A 501 -1.40 27.47 -8.33
C ASP A 501 -2.26 27.59 -9.59
N THR A 502 -2.90 28.75 -9.74
CA THR A 502 -3.71 29.03 -10.93
C THR A 502 -2.89 29.06 -12.21
N SER A 503 -1.56 29.20 -12.15
CA SER A 503 -0.68 29.10 -13.32
C SER A 503 -0.49 27.65 -13.80
N LEU A 504 -0.71 26.67 -12.91
CA LEU A 504 -0.74 25.23 -13.22
C LEU A 504 -2.09 24.75 -13.76
N THR A 505 -3.05 25.66 -13.94
CA THR A 505 -4.23 25.36 -14.75
C THR A 505 -3.77 24.95 -16.14
N LEU A 506 -4.34 23.88 -16.66
CA LEU A 506 -4.03 23.39 -18.01
C LEU A 506 -4.31 24.45 -19.11
N PHE A 507 -4.96 25.56 -18.75
CA PHE A 507 -5.41 26.63 -19.63
C PHE A 507 -4.82 28.03 -19.30
N GLY A 508 -3.86 28.13 -18.38
CA GLY A 508 -3.23 29.40 -17.98
C GLY A 508 -4.03 30.19 -16.92
N PRO A 509 -3.37 31.13 -16.20
CA PRO A 509 -3.90 31.72 -14.97
C PRO A 509 -5.29 32.34 -15.12
N LYS A 510 -6.19 31.99 -14.19
CA LYS A 510 -7.46 32.71 -13.97
C LYS A 510 -7.19 33.99 -13.19
N GLY A 511 -7.30 35.13 -13.86
CA GLY A 511 -7.13 36.48 -13.31
C GLY A 511 -6.75 37.46 -14.42
N GLU A 512 -6.83 38.77 -14.17
CA GLU A 512 -6.29 39.78 -15.09
C GLU A 512 -4.82 39.47 -15.37
N VAL A 513 -4.57 38.97 -16.58
CA VAL A 513 -3.25 38.57 -17.04
C VAL A 513 -2.42 39.83 -17.22
N SER A 514 -1.36 39.99 -16.44
CA SER A 514 -0.27 40.90 -16.81
C SER A 514 0.23 40.48 -18.20
N LEU A 515 -0.06 41.31 -19.20
CA LEU A 515 0.43 41.16 -20.55
C LEU A 515 1.95 40.97 -20.53
N HIS A 516 2.39 39.87 -21.17
CA HIS A 516 3.77 39.51 -21.51
C HIS A 516 4.55 38.71 -20.45
N VAL A 517 4.42 37.38 -20.51
CA VAL A 517 5.50 36.47 -20.10
C VAL A 517 5.87 35.58 -21.30
N PRO A 518 7.07 35.71 -21.88
CA PRO A 518 7.54 34.83 -22.94
C PRO A 518 7.88 33.45 -22.34
N VAL A 519 7.23 32.40 -22.84
CA VAL A 519 7.57 31.00 -22.49
C VAL A 519 8.66 30.52 -23.43
N SER A 520 9.71 29.91 -22.88
CA SER A 520 10.86 29.41 -23.63
C SER A 520 10.54 28.13 -24.41
N THR A 521 11.30 27.87 -25.48
CA THR A 521 11.14 26.66 -26.32
C THR A 521 11.37 25.36 -25.55
N GLN A 522 12.13 25.39 -24.45
CA GLN A 522 12.36 24.24 -23.57
C GLN A 522 11.15 23.91 -22.69
N GLU A 523 10.41 24.91 -22.22
CA GLU A 523 9.18 24.71 -21.44
C GLU A 523 8.04 24.14 -22.30
N ILE A 524 8.06 24.44 -23.60
CA ILE A 524 7.10 23.89 -24.57
C ILE A 524 7.37 22.41 -24.90
N ASN A 525 8.63 21.99 -24.94
CA ASN A 525 9.00 20.60 -25.22
C ASN A 525 8.73 19.63 -24.06
N LEU A 526 8.46 20.18 -22.86
CA LEU A 526 8.08 19.42 -21.66
C LEU A 526 6.56 19.22 -21.54
N MET A 527 5.75 19.90 -22.36
CA MET A 527 4.33 19.58 -22.50
C MET A 527 4.20 18.30 -23.33
N GLU A 528 3.65 17.23 -22.74
CA GLU A 528 3.34 15.97 -23.43
C GLU A 528 2.33 16.22 -24.57
N ARG A 529 2.81 16.58 -25.76
CA ARG A 529 1.98 16.75 -26.96
C ARG A 529 1.69 15.37 -27.56
N GLY A 530 0.41 15.04 -27.71
CA GLY A 530 -0.04 13.90 -28.52
C GLY A 530 0.34 14.05 -30.01
N ALA A 531 -0.17 13.16 -30.87
CA ALA A 531 0.07 13.23 -32.31
C ALA A 531 -0.46 14.54 -32.91
N VAL A 532 0.44 15.38 -33.42
CA VAL A 532 0.08 16.67 -34.03
C VAL A 532 -0.46 16.44 -35.44
N HIS A 533 -1.73 16.75 -35.68
CA HIS A 533 -2.26 16.83 -37.04
C HIS A 533 -1.84 18.15 -37.69
N VAL A 534 -0.93 18.08 -38.67
CA VAL A 534 -0.51 19.25 -39.45
C VAL A 534 -1.57 19.51 -40.52
N SER A 535 -2.18 20.69 -40.47
CA SER A 535 -3.12 21.18 -41.49
C SER A 535 -2.42 22.16 -42.44
N LEU A 536 -3.08 22.50 -43.55
CA LEU A 536 -2.57 23.50 -44.50
C LEU A 536 -2.32 24.87 -43.85
N TRP A 537 -3.08 25.16 -42.78
CA TRP A 537 -3.14 26.46 -42.10
C TRP A 537 -2.35 26.52 -40.80
N GLY A 538 -1.79 25.39 -40.32
CA GLY A 538 -1.09 25.33 -39.04
C GLY A 538 -1.11 23.92 -38.45
N VAL A 539 -1.23 23.83 -37.13
CA VAL A 539 -1.25 22.56 -36.39
C VAL A 539 -2.48 22.44 -35.51
N CYS A 540 -3.02 21.24 -35.39
CA CYS A 540 -4.12 20.94 -34.49
C CYS A 540 -3.59 20.55 -33.11
N SER A 541 -4.12 21.15 -32.05
CA SER A 541 -3.82 20.76 -30.66
C SER A 541 -4.84 19.78 -30.07
N HIS A 542 -5.58 19.04 -30.90
CA HIS A 542 -6.60 18.07 -30.47
C HIS A 542 -5.98 16.87 -29.76
N ASP A 543 -6.58 16.45 -28.64
CA ASP A 543 -6.05 15.40 -27.77
C ASP A 543 -6.39 13.97 -28.29
N PHE A 544 -5.46 13.02 -28.15
CA PHE A 544 -5.62 11.61 -28.54
C PHE A 544 -6.60 10.83 -27.65
N ILE A 545 -6.92 11.35 -26.46
CA ILE A 545 -7.92 10.75 -25.56
C ILE A 545 -9.35 10.95 -26.12
N MET A 546 -9.52 11.88 -27.06
CA MET A 546 -10.79 12.20 -27.69
C MET A 546 -10.99 11.47 -29.02
N SER A 547 -12.26 11.32 -29.40
CA SER A 547 -12.64 10.81 -30.73
C SER A 547 -12.07 11.71 -31.84
N PRO A 548 -11.66 11.16 -33.00
CA PRO A 548 -11.18 11.95 -34.12
C PRO A 548 -12.09 13.15 -34.45
N CYS A 549 -11.49 14.28 -34.83
CA CYS A 549 -12.18 15.54 -35.06
C CYS A 549 -13.33 15.41 -36.08
N GLU A 550 -14.55 15.74 -35.64
CA GLU A 550 -15.76 15.72 -36.47
C GLU A 550 -15.89 16.95 -37.39
N LYS A 551 -15.06 17.99 -37.20
CA LYS A 551 -15.08 19.25 -37.98
C LYS A 551 -14.52 19.11 -39.40
N PHE A 552 -14.20 17.89 -39.83
CA PHE A 552 -13.78 17.49 -41.19
C PHE A 552 -13.25 18.63 -42.09
N ARG A 553 -11.97 19.02 -41.90
CA ARG A 553 -11.22 20.06 -42.66
C ARG A 553 -11.62 21.53 -42.42
N ASP A 554 -12.54 21.83 -41.51
CA ASP A 554 -12.86 23.21 -41.09
C ASP A 554 -11.91 23.72 -39.99
N CYS A 555 -10.59 23.65 -40.25
CA CYS A 555 -9.58 24.00 -39.27
C CYS A 555 -9.50 25.51 -38.98
N LEU A 556 -9.91 26.37 -39.92
CA LEU A 556 -9.85 27.83 -39.74
C LEU A 556 -10.85 28.30 -38.69
N ASN A 557 -12.04 27.70 -38.68
CA ASN A 557 -13.09 27.97 -37.68
C ASN A 557 -12.94 27.23 -36.36
N CYS A 558 -11.87 26.44 -36.22
CA CYS A 558 -11.64 25.60 -35.05
C CYS A 558 -10.80 26.33 -34.00
N GLU A 559 -11.35 26.49 -32.80
CA GLU A 559 -10.63 27.05 -31.66
C GLU A 559 -9.46 26.19 -31.19
N GLU A 560 -9.29 24.95 -31.65
CA GLU A 560 -8.14 24.08 -31.32
C GLU A 560 -6.98 24.21 -32.32
N HIS A 561 -7.17 25.01 -33.37
CA HIS A 561 -6.16 25.25 -34.39
C HIS A 561 -5.13 26.29 -33.93
N VAL A 562 -3.85 26.01 -34.20
CA VAL A 562 -2.73 26.88 -33.85
C VAL A 562 -1.95 27.21 -35.12
N CYS A 563 -1.78 28.50 -35.40
CA CYS A 563 -0.91 29.00 -36.45
C CYS A 563 0.42 29.47 -35.85
N ILE A 564 1.52 29.36 -36.61
CA ILE A 564 2.85 29.81 -36.17
C ILE A 564 3.31 30.95 -37.05
N LYS A 565 3.74 32.06 -36.44
CA LYS A 565 4.27 33.21 -37.14
C LYS A 565 5.70 32.96 -37.66
N GLY A 566 5.88 33.18 -38.98
CA GLY A 566 7.13 33.40 -39.73
C GLY A 566 8.47 32.72 -39.35
N GLN A 567 8.48 31.50 -38.82
CA GLN A 567 9.71 30.69 -38.80
C GLN A 567 9.79 29.67 -39.95
N GLY A 568 10.77 29.80 -40.85
CA GLY A 568 11.03 28.84 -41.91
C GLY A 568 10.11 28.97 -43.14
N LYS A 569 10.52 28.33 -44.24
CA LYS A 569 9.92 28.51 -45.57
C LYS A 569 8.42 28.20 -45.62
N ASP A 570 7.96 27.14 -44.93
CA ASP A 570 6.54 26.76 -44.93
C ASP A 570 5.63 27.74 -44.19
N ASN A 571 6.10 28.38 -43.10
CA ASN A 571 5.29 29.36 -42.36
C ASN A 571 5.08 30.66 -43.16
N VAL A 572 6.08 31.07 -43.96
CA VAL A 572 5.96 32.22 -44.88
C VAL A 572 4.99 31.90 -46.03
N GLU A 573 5.11 30.72 -46.65
CA GLU A 573 4.19 30.28 -47.70
C GLU A 573 2.76 30.11 -47.17
N ARG A 574 2.59 29.73 -45.91
CA ARG A 574 1.29 29.61 -45.25
C ARG A 574 0.55 30.93 -45.13
N LEU A 575 1.22 32.03 -44.80
CA LEU A 575 0.60 33.36 -44.79
C LEU A 575 0.06 33.72 -46.19
N VAL A 576 0.81 33.41 -47.25
CA VAL A 576 0.35 33.59 -48.63
C VAL A 576 -0.91 32.76 -48.91
N ARG A 577 -0.93 31.48 -48.48
CA ARG A 577 -2.11 30.62 -48.61
C ARG A 577 -3.33 31.16 -47.85
N ILE A 578 -3.14 31.66 -46.63
CA ILE A 578 -4.21 32.26 -45.81
C ILE A 578 -4.79 33.49 -46.50
N LYS A 579 -3.96 34.36 -47.08
CA LYS A 579 -4.41 35.53 -47.86
C LYS A 579 -5.19 35.12 -49.12
N MET A 580 -4.69 34.15 -49.87
CA MET A 580 -5.43 33.62 -51.03
C MET A 580 -6.79 33.04 -50.62
N ARG A 581 -6.85 32.33 -49.48
CA ARG A 581 -8.10 31.79 -48.96
C ARG A 581 -9.06 32.89 -48.54
N LEU A 582 -8.60 33.97 -47.90
CA LEU A 582 -9.43 35.12 -47.58
C LEU A 582 -10.06 35.71 -48.83
N SER A 583 -9.27 35.99 -49.88
CA SER A 583 -9.80 36.55 -51.13
C SER A 583 -10.83 35.65 -51.83
N GLN A 584 -10.72 34.32 -51.68
CA GLN A 584 -11.73 33.41 -52.18
C GLN A 584 -13.00 33.46 -51.35
N VAL A 585 -12.88 33.35 -50.02
CA VAL A 585 -14.05 33.31 -49.11
C VAL A 585 -14.80 34.65 -49.10
N GLU A 586 -14.14 35.79 -49.35
CA GLU A 586 -14.80 37.09 -49.49
C GLU A 586 -15.73 37.18 -50.72
N LYS A 587 -15.39 36.48 -51.82
CA LYS A 587 -16.28 36.34 -52.98
C LYS A 587 -17.46 35.45 -52.64
N ASP A 588 -17.19 34.27 -52.07
CA ASP A 588 -18.22 33.32 -51.65
C ASP A 588 -19.19 33.96 -50.62
N TYR A 589 -18.67 34.82 -49.73
CA TYR A 589 -19.46 35.58 -48.76
C TYR A 589 -20.41 36.58 -49.43
N THR A 590 -19.95 37.27 -50.47
CA THR A 590 -20.75 38.26 -51.22
C THR A 590 -21.84 37.55 -52.03
N GLU A 591 -21.52 36.43 -52.68
CA GLU A 591 -22.50 35.58 -53.38
C GLU A 591 -23.56 35.03 -52.40
N ALA A 592 -23.15 34.57 -51.22
CA ALA A 592 -24.07 34.10 -50.18
C ALA A 592 -24.97 35.24 -49.67
N GLN A 593 -24.43 36.45 -49.50
CA GLN A 593 -25.19 37.64 -49.09
C GLN A 593 -26.25 38.03 -50.14
N GLU A 594 -25.92 38.00 -51.43
CA GLU A 594 -26.87 38.22 -52.52
C GLU A 594 -27.94 37.13 -52.55
N ALA A 595 -27.56 35.87 -52.33
CA ALA A 595 -28.50 34.76 -52.30
C ALA A 595 -29.50 34.86 -51.14
N VAL A 596 -29.07 35.34 -49.96
CA VAL A 596 -29.96 35.67 -48.84
C VAL A 596 -30.92 36.81 -49.21
N ASN A 597 -30.43 37.87 -49.84
CA ASN A 597 -31.25 39.01 -50.27
C ASN A 597 -32.30 38.62 -51.33
N ASN A 598 -31.97 37.65 -52.18
CA ASN A 598 -32.87 37.09 -53.19
C ASN A 598 -33.83 36.02 -52.63
N GLY A 599 -33.77 35.71 -51.33
CA GLY A 599 -34.70 34.81 -50.65
C GLY A 599 -34.50 33.32 -50.93
N TYR A 600 -33.29 32.91 -51.35
CA TYR A 600 -33.00 31.49 -51.58
C TYR A 600 -32.94 30.71 -50.26
N SER A 601 -33.69 29.60 -50.18
CA SER A 601 -33.77 28.76 -48.99
C SER A 601 -32.41 28.10 -48.67
N GLY A 602 -31.93 28.25 -47.43
CA GLY A 602 -30.66 27.69 -46.95
C GLY A 602 -29.43 28.57 -47.20
N ALA A 603 -29.57 29.74 -47.84
CA ALA A 603 -28.48 30.68 -48.06
C ALA A 603 -28.00 31.36 -46.75
N ASP A 604 -28.89 31.45 -45.75
CA ASP A 604 -28.65 31.98 -44.42
C ASP A 604 -27.49 31.28 -43.69
N ARG A 605 -27.46 29.95 -43.71
CA ARG A 605 -26.40 29.16 -43.05
C ARG A 605 -25.03 29.34 -43.70
N TRP A 606 -25.00 29.45 -45.02
CA TRP A 606 -23.76 29.69 -45.78
C TRP A 606 -23.25 31.11 -45.57
N TYR A 607 -24.17 32.08 -45.52
CA TYR A 607 -23.83 33.45 -45.15
C TYR A 607 -23.17 33.52 -43.78
N GLU A 608 -23.76 32.93 -42.74
CA GLU A 608 -23.19 32.91 -41.38
C GLU A 608 -21.82 32.22 -41.33
N TYR A 609 -21.66 31.09 -42.01
CA TYR A 609 -20.40 30.35 -42.07
C TYR A 609 -19.29 31.16 -42.75
N HIS A 610 -19.58 31.75 -43.92
CA HIS A 610 -18.62 32.57 -44.64
C HIS A 610 -18.29 33.85 -43.87
N GLN A 611 -19.27 34.48 -43.22
CA GLN A 611 -19.07 35.65 -42.38
C GLN A 611 -18.03 35.36 -41.28
N LYS A 612 -18.23 34.26 -40.54
CA LYS A 612 -17.32 33.81 -39.48
C LYS A 612 -15.91 33.56 -40.03
N THR A 613 -15.83 32.85 -41.15
CA THR A 613 -14.54 32.48 -41.76
C THR A 613 -13.76 33.73 -42.23
N VAL A 614 -14.45 34.73 -42.81
CA VAL A 614 -13.83 36.01 -43.21
C VAL A 614 -13.30 36.77 -42.00
N GLU A 615 -14.09 36.88 -40.94
CA GLU A 615 -13.70 37.58 -39.71
C GLU A 615 -12.43 36.98 -39.11
N GLN A 616 -12.40 35.66 -38.97
CA GLN A 616 -11.25 34.97 -38.41
C GLN A 616 -10.01 35.05 -39.31
N LEU A 617 -10.17 34.93 -40.64
CA LEU A 617 -9.05 35.06 -41.56
C LEU A 617 -8.43 36.47 -41.52
N ARG A 618 -9.25 37.52 -41.41
CA ARG A 618 -8.77 38.89 -41.27
C ARG A 618 -8.01 39.08 -39.97
N GLN A 619 -8.56 38.63 -38.84
CA GLN A 619 -7.88 38.65 -37.54
C GLN A 619 -6.55 37.89 -37.57
N LEU A 620 -6.53 36.70 -38.19
CA LEU A 620 -5.33 35.88 -38.28
C LEU A 620 -4.24 36.58 -39.09
N ILE A 621 -4.59 37.20 -40.22
CA ILE A 621 -3.65 37.97 -41.05
C ILE A 621 -3.09 39.17 -40.28
N GLU A 622 -3.96 39.93 -39.60
CA GLU A 622 -3.54 41.09 -38.80
C GLU A 622 -2.50 40.70 -37.73
N ILE A 623 -2.74 39.60 -37.00
CA ILE A 623 -1.81 39.10 -35.99
C ILE A 623 -0.51 38.60 -36.62
N LEU A 624 -0.59 37.88 -37.75
CA LEU A 624 0.58 37.35 -38.45
C LEU A 624 1.46 38.46 -39.04
N GLU A 625 0.89 39.59 -39.43
CA GLU A 625 1.64 40.72 -40.01
C GLU A 625 2.08 41.77 -38.97
N SER A 626 1.50 41.75 -37.77
CA SER A 626 1.78 42.75 -36.74
C SER A 626 3.24 42.73 -36.27
N PRO A 627 4.02 43.82 -36.40
CA PRO A 627 5.42 43.87 -35.97
C PRO A 627 5.62 43.72 -34.45
N GLN A 628 4.53 43.84 -33.68
CA GLN A 628 4.55 43.67 -32.21
C GLN A 628 4.55 42.20 -31.76
N ILE A 629 4.24 41.28 -32.68
CA ILE A 629 4.21 39.84 -32.39
C ILE A 629 5.53 39.21 -32.87
N PRO A 630 6.33 38.57 -31.98
CA PRO A 630 7.62 38.02 -32.33
C PRO A 630 7.52 36.83 -33.29
N GLU A 631 8.57 36.62 -34.08
CA GLU A 631 8.69 35.46 -34.96
C GLU A 631 8.74 34.16 -34.16
N GLY A 632 7.99 33.14 -34.60
CA GLY A 632 7.78 31.88 -33.90
C GLY A 632 6.62 31.88 -32.90
N ALA A 633 5.91 33.00 -32.73
CA ALA A 633 4.72 33.06 -31.88
C ALA A 633 3.63 32.08 -32.35
N GLN A 634 3.01 31.40 -31.39
CA GLN A 634 1.85 30.52 -31.61
C GLN A 634 0.57 31.33 -31.43
N ILE A 635 -0.28 31.35 -32.46
CA ILE A 635 -1.48 32.16 -32.57
C ILE A 635 -2.69 31.22 -32.56
N LYS A 636 -3.66 31.52 -31.71
CA LYS A 636 -4.89 30.74 -31.53
C LYS A 636 -6.06 31.71 -31.41
N LEU A 637 -6.98 31.68 -32.37
CA LEU A 637 -8.18 32.51 -32.35
C LEU A 637 -9.22 31.88 -31.42
N ARG A 638 -9.92 32.72 -30.64
CA ARG A 638 -10.99 32.29 -29.74
C ARG A 638 -12.20 33.19 -29.95
N ASP A 639 -13.37 32.60 -30.16
CA ASP A 639 -14.64 33.31 -30.33
C ASP A 639 -15.67 32.95 -29.24
N GLY A 640 -15.37 31.94 -28.42
CA GLY A 640 -16.19 31.43 -27.31
C GLY A 640 -17.42 30.65 -27.75
N LYS A 641 -17.67 30.53 -29.06
CA LYS A 641 -18.87 29.95 -29.68
C LYS A 641 -18.61 28.55 -30.22
N ASP A 642 -17.35 28.14 -30.33
CA ASP A 642 -16.98 26.86 -30.92
C ASP A 642 -17.22 25.66 -29.98
N PHE A 643 -17.54 24.52 -30.59
CA PHE A 643 -17.79 23.27 -29.90
C PHE A 643 -16.47 22.56 -29.57
N ASN A 644 -16.23 22.35 -28.28
CA ASN A 644 -15.16 21.50 -27.77
C ASN A 644 -15.79 20.21 -27.17
N HIS A 645 -15.35 19.04 -27.64
CA HIS A 645 -15.84 17.74 -27.18
C HIS A 645 -15.68 17.55 -25.67
N LEU A 646 -14.57 18.04 -25.10
CA LEU A 646 -14.28 18.01 -23.67
C LEU A 646 -15.26 18.90 -22.88
N ARG A 647 -15.66 20.04 -23.45
CA ARG A 647 -16.67 20.95 -22.86
C ARG A 647 -18.08 20.35 -22.89
N ARG A 648 -18.42 19.56 -23.93
CA ARG A 648 -19.67 18.79 -23.97
C ARG A 648 -19.66 17.65 -22.96
N VAL A 649 -18.56 16.91 -22.86
CA VAL A 649 -18.41 15.83 -21.88
C VAL A 649 -18.50 16.38 -20.45
N ILE A 650 -17.85 17.51 -20.16
CA ILE A 650 -17.96 18.19 -18.86
C ILE A 650 -19.39 18.65 -18.61
N ARG A 651 -20.08 19.27 -19.59
CA ARG A 651 -21.50 19.64 -19.44
C ARG A 651 -22.40 18.44 -19.23
N ALA A 652 -22.22 17.37 -19.99
CA ALA A 652 -23.00 16.14 -19.87
C ALA A 652 -22.77 15.48 -18.50
N LYS A 653 -21.52 15.39 -18.05
CA LYS A 653 -21.15 14.89 -16.73
C LYS A 653 -21.66 15.79 -15.59
N ALA A 654 -21.68 17.10 -15.80
CA ALA A 654 -22.25 18.05 -14.86
C ALA A 654 -23.79 17.91 -14.80
N MET A 655 -24.46 17.71 -15.93
CA MET A 655 -25.90 17.44 -15.97
C MET A 655 -26.25 16.09 -15.33
N GLU A 656 -25.49 15.03 -15.61
CA GLU A 656 -25.61 13.72 -14.94
C GLU A 656 -25.39 13.80 -13.43
N ALA A 657 -24.45 14.66 -12.98
CA ALA A 657 -24.19 14.90 -11.56
C ALA A 657 -25.27 15.74 -10.86
N VAL A 658 -26.01 16.58 -11.60
CA VAL A 658 -27.16 17.35 -11.09
C VAL A 658 -28.39 16.44 -10.94
N GLU A 659 -28.59 15.49 -11.85
CA GLU A 659 -29.71 14.53 -11.77
C GLU A 659 -29.45 13.40 -10.76
N GLY A 660 -28.19 12.99 -10.57
CA GLY A 660 -27.78 12.01 -9.57
C GLY A 660 -27.31 12.66 -8.27
N LYS A 661 -28.20 12.83 -7.27
CA LYS A 661 -27.90 13.34 -5.91
C LYS A 661 -26.55 12.84 -5.36
N MET A 662 -25.48 13.62 -5.54
CA MET A 662 -24.17 13.43 -4.88
C MET A 662 -23.77 14.70 -4.11
N PRO A 663 -22.93 14.57 -3.06
CA PRO A 663 -22.77 15.61 -2.03
C PRO A 663 -21.91 16.82 -2.41
N ASP A 664 -21.50 16.96 -3.68
CA ASP A 664 -20.62 18.04 -4.18
C ASP A 664 -21.32 19.01 -5.15
N ALA A 665 -22.65 18.98 -5.19
CA ALA A 665 -23.46 19.82 -6.08
C ALA A 665 -23.23 21.33 -5.87
N THR A 666 -22.87 21.76 -4.66
CA THR A 666 -22.60 23.17 -4.32
C THR A 666 -21.25 23.66 -4.86
N LEU A 667 -20.20 22.86 -4.77
CA LEU A 667 -18.87 23.23 -5.26
C LEU A 667 -18.84 23.30 -6.80
N LEU A 668 -19.54 22.38 -7.47
CA LEU A 668 -19.65 22.35 -8.94
C LEU A 668 -20.61 23.42 -9.49
N SER A 669 -21.65 23.77 -8.74
CA SER A 669 -22.54 24.92 -9.01
C SER A 669 -21.77 26.25 -9.00
N GLU A 670 -20.90 26.45 -8.01
CA GLU A 670 -20.05 27.64 -7.91
C GLU A 670 -19.02 27.70 -9.05
N MET A 671 -18.45 26.54 -9.46
CA MET A 671 -17.55 26.47 -10.61
C MET A 671 -18.26 26.71 -11.95
N SER A 672 -19.52 26.29 -12.10
CA SER A 672 -20.33 26.60 -13.30
C SER A 672 -20.66 28.09 -13.40
N ARG A 673 -20.97 28.74 -12.27
CA ARG A 673 -21.16 30.20 -12.18
C ARG A 673 -19.89 30.99 -12.50
N LEU A 674 -18.72 30.47 -12.14
CA LEU A 674 -17.41 31.05 -12.48
C LEU A 674 -17.00 30.87 -13.95
N LEU A 675 -17.68 30.02 -14.71
CA LEU A 675 -17.40 29.74 -16.12
C LEU A 675 -18.42 30.37 -17.09
N ASP A 676 -19.62 30.70 -16.61
CA ASP A 676 -20.56 31.56 -17.33
C ASP A 676 -20.22 33.03 -17.02
N GLY A 677 -19.29 33.59 -17.79
CA GLY A 677 -18.87 35.00 -17.74
C GLY A 677 -19.97 35.99 -18.12
N ARG A 678 -21.10 35.99 -17.41
CA ARG A 678 -22.07 37.08 -17.40
C ARG A 678 -22.22 37.59 -15.99
N HIS A 679 -21.48 38.64 -15.65
CA HIS A 679 -21.96 39.73 -14.79
C HIS A 679 -21.01 40.93 -14.98
N GLY A 680 -21.56 42.06 -15.43
CA GLY A 680 -20.90 43.36 -15.51
C GLY A 680 -20.25 43.66 -16.84
#